data_AF-A0AAN9BVE5-F1
#
_entry.id   AF-A0AAN9BVE5-F1
#
_cell.length_a   1.000
_cell.length_b   1.000
_cell.length_c   1.000
_cell.angle_alpha   90.00
_cell.angle_beta   90.00
_cell.angle_gamma   90.00
#
_symmetry.space_group_name_H-M   'P 1'
#
loop_
_entity.id
_entity.type
_entity.pdbx_description
1 polymer ?
#
loop_
_entity_poly.entity_id
_entity_poly.type
_entity_poly.pdbx_seq_one_letter_code
_entity_poly.pdbx_strand_id
1 'polypeptide(L)'
;MDEIAELKYDIDKKLEKESNNLALLKDCLNRSGTNTQSMLGILNSFESRLKHMESTIVPVYNETENLRRRQENIEKTMHTLDTVLSYYHAAKDLEATVKEGPGACDLETYLSYMEKVLNAQKYFQNYNAGSKEQAEINHIFVDGTQALQHEFKSLLNRHGHSVPPVVIVDMLTAEEDLPPVGTDTDLALEHLPEKVVSDLTKISQWLVEQAQSHQHLKSYGQSRAAMLNKSLQGLKEHLRSASSTSSQLSFISQNSPALGGKFRGSKDAPSRRSMMRLVNNFTKKASSALNKSSFEPGHRRQGSAANDSIREEVADVETDLYINELSALLRLMQSEMQLMKGIVPQKHERAVFDTIIQQALDSVVNEGEMIAGTARKNVQRHEYSAVLSIFPIVRHLRSIKPEFDLILEGCQAPTRAKLASLLSTLDSTGAKALEEFTGSIRHDPDKASNMPRDGTVHELTNHTIIFLTQLLDYAETAGAMLLMHGEQATPSASITADGCRMKVADYMTRVLSALGLNLSNKAETYNDPGLRPIFMLNNFNYILKALKTTGLLELLLLWNREVATYYNEQVLEQKRIYSQSWSKVLHYILEMDKPMSAQRTAQMDGSVKLKDKERQNIKDKFTGFNKELEEIHRIQKAYAIPDPELRQQLILENKEFLLPRYRMFHDKYSTLNFTKNRQKYVKYDADAVTRMLDKFFDASA
;
A
#
# COMPACT_ATOMS: atom_id res chain seq x y z
N MET A 1 11.33 147.01 80.94
CA MET A 1 10.36 147.13 79.83
C MET A 1 10.86 146.48 78.52
N ASP A 2 12.06 145.86 78.47
CA ASP A 2 12.64 145.36 77.21
C ASP A 2 12.51 143.84 76.92
N GLU A 3 12.40 142.95 77.91
CA GLU A 3 12.37 141.48 77.63
C GLU A 3 11.07 140.97 76.98
N ILE A 4 9.94 141.64 77.19
CA ILE A 4 8.63 141.17 76.69
C ILE A 4 8.47 141.41 75.19
N ALA A 5 9.14 142.44 74.65
CA ALA A 5 9.10 142.73 73.22
C ALA A 5 9.92 141.72 72.41
N GLU A 6 11.08 141.30 72.93
CA GLU A 6 11.97 140.35 72.27
C GLU A 6 11.40 138.92 72.25
N LEU A 7 10.77 138.49 73.35
CA LEU A 7 10.09 137.18 73.42
C LEU A 7 8.89 137.09 72.45
N LYS A 8 8.16 138.20 72.28
CA LYS A 8 7.01 138.26 71.37
C LYS A 8 7.47 138.15 69.91
N TYR A 9 8.57 138.82 69.55
CA TYR A 9 9.14 138.73 68.20
C TYR A 9 9.63 137.30 67.87
N ASP A 10 10.27 136.61 68.82
CA ASP A 10 10.78 135.26 68.60
C ASP A 10 9.66 134.20 68.56
N ILE A 11 8.59 134.39 69.34
CA ILE A 11 7.37 133.55 69.28
C ILE A 11 6.67 133.77 67.94
N ASP A 12 6.48 135.02 67.49
CA ASP A 12 5.84 135.31 66.21
C ASP A 12 6.64 134.73 65.03
N LYS A 13 7.98 134.78 65.10
CA LYS A 13 8.87 134.20 64.08
C LYS A 13 8.84 132.67 64.07
N LYS A 14 8.75 132.01 65.23
CA LYS A 14 8.53 130.55 65.31
C LYS A 14 7.14 130.15 64.84
N LEU A 15 6.12 130.94 65.17
CA LEU A 15 4.75 130.73 64.73
C LEU A 15 4.65 130.85 63.20
N GLU A 16 5.36 131.83 62.61
CA GLU A 16 5.46 132.00 61.17
C GLU A 16 6.21 130.84 60.50
N LYS A 17 7.29 130.35 61.12
CA LYS A 17 8.05 129.18 60.63
C LYS A 17 7.21 127.89 60.69
N GLU A 18 6.49 127.64 61.78
CA GLU A 18 5.60 126.48 61.90
C GLU A 18 4.37 126.61 60.99
N SER A 19 3.83 127.82 60.80
CA SER A 19 2.78 128.09 59.82
C SER A 19 3.24 127.75 58.40
N ASN A 20 4.48 128.13 58.04
CA ASN A 20 5.08 127.80 56.76
C ASN A 20 5.37 126.30 56.60
N ASN A 21 5.87 125.62 57.64
CA ASN A 21 6.07 124.16 57.61
C ASN A 21 4.75 123.39 57.47
N LEU A 22 3.69 123.84 58.17
CA LEU A 22 2.36 123.24 58.10
C LEU A 22 1.73 123.49 56.71
N ALA A 23 1.97 124.65 56.11
CA ALA A 23 1.60 124.94 54.72
C ALA A 23 2.32 123.99 53.75
N LEU A 24 3.63 123.79 53.92
CA LEU A 24 4.45 122.94 53.05
C LEU A 24 4.10 121.44 53.19
N LEU A 25 3.79 120.98 54.40
CA LEU A 25 3.30 119.62 54.65
C LEU A 25 1.90 119.42 54.06
N LYS A 26 1.00 120.41 54.19
CA LYS A 26 -0.31 120.40 53.50
C LYS A 26 -0.13 120.34 52.00
N ASP A 27 0.84 121.05 51.44
CA ASP A 27 1.12 121.05 50.00
C ASP A 27 1.67 119.70 49.53
N CYS A 28 2.59 119.08 50.30
CA CYS A 28 3.08 117.73 50.03
C CYS A 28 1.98 116.66 50.18
N LEU A 29 1.11 116.78 51.20
CA LEU A 29 -0.02 115.88 51.40
C LEU A 29 -1.04 116.01 50.26
N ASN A 30 -1.33 117.24 49.83
CA ASN A 30 -2.15 117.50 48.66
C ASN A 30 -1.52 116.87 47.41
N ARG A 31 -0.22 117.09 47.17
CA ARG A 31 0.48 116.52 46.01
C ARG A 31 0.50 115.00 46.02
N SER A 32 0.68 114.38 47.19
CA SER A 32 0.58 112.91 47.36
C SER A 32 -0.86 112.43 47.14
N GLY A 33 -1.86 113.16 47.63
CA GLY A 33 -3.27 112.89 47.38
C GLY A 33 -3.62 112.96 45.88
N THR A 34 -3.10 113.96 45.17
CA THR A 34 -3.25 114.10 43.71
C THR A 34 -2.58 112.95 42.95
N ASN A 35 -1.38 112.53 43.37
CA ASN A 35 -0.70 111.38 42.78
C ASN A 35 -1.44 110.06 43.03
N THR A 36 -1.96 109.83 44.25
CA THR A 36 -2.76 108.64 44.55
C THR A 36 -4.08 108.64 43.77
N GLN A 37 -4.74 109.79 43.63
CA GLN A 37 -5.91 109.92 42.75
C GLN A 37 -5.57 109.67 41.28
N SER A 38 -4.39 110.08 40.82
CA SER A 38 -3.92 109.81 39.46
C SER A 38 -3.66 108.31 39.24
N MET A 39 -3.02 107.63 40.20
CA MET A 39 -2.83 106.17 40.15
C MET A 39 -4.17 105.41 40.19
N LEU A 40 -5.09 105.81 41.06
CA LEU A 40 -6.45 105.26 41.11
C LEU A 40 -7.20 105.52 39.80
N GLY A 41 -7.01 106.68 39.18
CA GLY A 41 -7.57 107.00 37.86
C GLY A 41 -7.03 106.09 36.76
N ILE A 42 -5.71 105.81 36.75
CA ILE A 42 -5.09 104.90 35.79
C ILE A 42 -5.56 103.46 36.01
N LEU A 43 -5.63 102.99 37.26
CA LEU A 43 -6.12 101.64 37.58
C LEU A 43 -7.59 101.46 37.22
N ASN A 44 -8.45 102.42 37.56
CA ASN A 44 -9.86 102.41 37.16
C ASN A 44 -9.99 102.46 35.63
N SER A 45 -9.12 103.20 34.94
CA SER A 45 -9.06 103.21 33.47
C SER A 45 -8.66 101.85 32.91
N PHE A 46 -7.65 101.19 33.48
CA PHE A 46 -7.22 99.85 33.07
C PHE A 46 -8.30 98.81 33.34
N GLU A 47 -8.90 98.81 34.53
CA GLU A 47 -9.98 97.88 34.89
C GLU A 47 -11.20 98.09 33.99
N SER A 48 -11.58 99.34 33.72
CA SER A 48 -12.64 99.66 32.77
C SER A 48 -12.30 99.20 31.35
N ARG A 49 -11.06 99.41 30.88
CA ARG A 49 -10.61 98.92 29.56
C ARG A 49 -10.54 97.41 29.48
N LEU A 50 -10.11 96.73 30.54
CA LEU A 50 -10.00 95.27 30.58
C LEU A 50 -11.38 94.63 30.61
N LYS A 51 -12.30 95.17 31.42
CA LYS A 51 -13.71 94.77 31.44
C LYS A 51 -14.40 95.05 30.10
N HIS A 52 -14.10 96.19 29.46
CA HIS A 52 -14.61 96.49 28.13
C HIS A 52 -14.05 95.53 27.09
N MET A 53 -12.75 95.25 27.12
CA MET A 53 -12.09 94.30 26.22
C MET A 53 -12.61 92.88 26.42
N GLU A 54 -12.77 92.41 27.66
CA GLU A 54 -13.35 91.11 27.99
C GLU A 54 -14.80 91.01 27.50
N SER A 55 -15.62 92.03 27.76
CA SER A 55 -16.98 92.14 27.24
C SER A 55 -17.06 92.18 25.72
N THR A 56 -15.97 92.54 25.02
CA THR A 56 -15.94 92.64 23.56
C THR A 56 -15.33 91.39 22.90
N ILE A 57 -14.28 90.81 23.50
CA ILE A 57 -13.53 89.68 22.93
C ILE A 57 -14.18 88.34 23.26
N VAL A 58 -14.70 88.14 24.48
CA VAL A 58 -15.30 86.85 24.87
C VAL A 58 -16.49 86.47 23.97
N PRO A 59 -17.42 87.39 23.61
CA PRO A 59 -18.47 87.09 22.64
C PRO A 59 -17.91 86.73 21.27
N VAL A 60 -16.89 87.44 20.78
CA VAL A 60 -16.26 87.15 19.49
C VAL A 60 -15.60 85.77 19.48
N TYR A 61 -14.91 85.39 20.55
CA TYR A 61 -14.30 84.06 20.68
C TYR A 61 -15.37 82.96 20.71
N ASN A 62 -16.44 83.16 21.48
CA ASN A 62 -17.56 82.21 21.54
C ASN A 62 -18.29 82.09 20.18
N GLU A 63 -18.53 83.21 19.50
CA GLU A 63 -19.13 83.19 18.16
C GLU A 63 -18.19 82.55 17.12
N THR A 64 -16.88 82.76 17.22
CA THR A 64 -15.88 82.12 16.34
C THR A 64 -15.84 80.60 16.55
N GLU A 65 -15.89 80.14 17.81
CA GLU A 65 -15.93 78.71 18.13
C GLU A 65 -17.27 78.08 17.69
N ASN A 66 -18.39 78.77 17.86
CA ASN A 66 -19.68 78.34 17.33
C ASN A 66 -19.67 78.26 15.80
N LEU A 67 -19.05 79.25 15.12
CA LEU A 67 -18.90 79.25 13.66
C LEU A 67 -18.02 78.07 13.20
N ARG A 68 -16.92 77.79 13.89
CA ARG A 68 -16.04 76.65 13.60
C ARG A 68 -16.78 75.32 13.73
N ARG A 69 -17.56 75.14 14.80
CA ARG A 69 -18.42 73.95 14.96
C ARG A 69 -19.46 73.82 13.85
N ARG A 70 -20.08 74.93 13.45
CA ARG A 70 -21.02 74.94 12.32
C ARG A 70 -20.32 74.55 11.01
N GLN A 71 -19.13 75.08 10.76
CA GLN A 71 -18.34 74.71 9.58
C GLN A 71 -17.99 73.22 9.59
N GLU A 72 -17.46 72.68 10.69
CA GLU A 72 -17.17 71.25 10.81
C GLU A 72 -18.42 70.38 10.60
N ASN A 73 -19.58 70.81 11.11
CA ASN A 73 -20.84 70.10 10.91
C ASN A 73 -21.32 70.16 9.45
N ILE A 74 -21.11 71.29 8.76
CA ILE A 74 -21.42 71.45 7.34
C ILE A 74 -20.50 70.53 6.52
N GLU A 75 -19.19 70.52 6.78
CA GLU A 75 -18.23 69.65 6.09
C GLU A 75 -18.55 68.17 6.28
N LYS A 76 -18.84 67.74 7.52
CA LYS A 76 -19.27 66.36 7.82
C LYS A 76 -20.57 66.00 7.10
N THR A 77 -21.54 66.92 7.08
CA THR A 77 -22.81 66.72 6.36
C THR A 77 -22.58 66.61 4.86
N MET A 78 -21.75 67.48 4.26
CA MET A 78 -21.41 67.40 2.84
C MET A 78 -20.74 66.08 2.49
N HIS A 79 -19.75 65.64 3.27
CA HIS A 79 -19.09 64.35 3.04
C HIS A 79 -20.05 63.17 3.14
N THR A 80 -20.98 63.22 4.11
CA THR A 80 -22.03 62.20 4.25
C THR A 80 -22.97 62.21 3.05
N LEU A 81 -23.32 63.40 2.54
CA LEU A 81 -24.20 63.58 1.38
C LEU A 81 -23.54 63.06 0.10
N ASP A 82 -22.24 63.35 -0.10
CA ASP A 82 -21.45 62.79 -1.21
C ASP A 82 -21.38 61.26 -1.14
N THR A 83 -21.20 60.71 0.06
CA THR A 83 -21.19 59.26 0.29
C THR A 83 -22.54 58.65 -0.09
N VAL A 84 -23.65 59.26 0.34
CA VAL A 84 -25.01 58.79 -0.01
C VAL A 84 -25.25 58.89 -1.52
N LEU A 85 -24.91 60.01 -2.15
CA LEU A 85 -25.03 60.18 -3.60
C LEU A 85 -24.26 59.11 -4.37
N SER A 86 -23.06 58.74 -3.88
CA SER A 86 -22.28 57.68 -4.49
C SER A 86 -23.01 56.32 -4.53
N TYR A 87 -23.82 56.00 -3.51
CA TYR A 87 -24.61 54.76 -3.49
C TYR A 87 -25.75 54.77 -4.50
N TYR A 88 -26.37 55.94 -4.77
CA TYR A 88 -27.40 56.08 -5.80
C TYR A 88 -26.83 56.04 -7.22
N HIS A 89 -25.59 56.51 -7.42
CA HIS A 89 -24.91 56.42 -8.71
C HIS A 89 -24.23 55.06 -8.95
N ALA A 90 -23.94 54.30 -7.90
CA ALA A 90 -23.24 53.01 -7.98
C ALA A 90 -23.86 52.04 -8.99
N ALA A 91 -25.19 51.97 -9.10
CA ALA A 91 -25.85 51.09 -10.05
C ALA A 91 -25.47 51.45 -11.50
N LYS A 92 -25.61 52.73 -11.85
CA LYS A 92 -25.35 53.22 -13.21
C LYS A 92 -23.87 53.13 -13.58
N ASP A 93 -22.98 53.43 -12.64
CA ASP A 93 -21.54 53.50 -12.89
C ASP A 93 -20.89 52.12 -12.97
N LEU A 94 -21.42 51.14 -12.23
CA LEU A 94 -20.78 49.83 -12.08
C LEU A 94 -21.43 48.73 -12.93
N GLU A 95 -22.69 48.84 -13.35
CA GLU A 95 -23.42 47.79 -14.06
C GLU A 95 -22.65 47.23 -15.27
N ALA A 96 -22.18 48.11 -16.16
CA ALA A 96 -21.44 47.68 -17.35
C ALA A 96 -20.14 46.94 -16.99
N THR A 97 -19.37 47.50 -16.06
CA THR A 97 -18.07 46.93 -15.64
C THR A 97 -18.21 45.59 -14.90
N VAL A 98 -19.22 45.45 -14.05
CA VAL A 98 -19.48 44.21 -13.31
C VAL A 98 -19.93 43.11 -14.26
N LYS A 99 -20.72 43.46 -15.28
CA LYS A 99 -21.21 42.50 -16.27
C LYS A 99 -20.11 41.95 -17.19
N GLU A 100 -19.07 42.73 -17.47
CA GLU A 100 -17.90 42.26 -18.24
C GLU A 100 -17.02 41.27 -17.46
N GLY A 101 -17.09 41.33 -16.12
CA GLY A 101 -16.40 40.40 -15.23
C GLY A 101 -14.91 40.71 -14.99
N PRO A 102 -14.27 39.94 -14.11
CA PRO A 102 -12.86 40.12 -13.70
C PRO A 102 -11.85 39.71 -14.78
N GLY A 103 -12.28 39.33 -15.99
CA GLY A 103 -11.40 39.12 -17.14
C GLY A 103 -11.11 40.41 -17.90
N ALA A 104 -12.00 41.41 -17.81
CA ALA A 104 -11.88 42.70 -18.51
C ALA A 104 -11.09 43.74 -17.70
N CYS A 105 -11.04 43.59 -16.38
CA CYS A 105 -10.20 44.36 -15.46
C CYS A 105 -9.44 43.40 -14.54
N ASP A 106 -8.35 43.83 -13.90
CA ASP A 106 -7.66 42.96 -12.95
C ASP A 106 -8.56 42.58 -11.76
N LEU A 107 -8.28 41.43 -11.13
CA LEU A 107 -9.10 40.88 -10.05
C LEU A 107 -9.23 41.85 -8.85
N GLU A 108 -8.17 42.57 -8.50
CA GLU A 108 -8.19 43.49 -7.35
C GLU A 108 -9.11 44.69 -7.62
N THR A 109 -9.00 45.27 -8.82
CA THR A 109 -9.91 46.31 -9.28
C THR A 109 -11.35 45.81 -9.29
N TYR A 110 -11.61 44.61 -9.82
CA TYR A 110 -12.96 44.04 -9.85
C TYR A 110 -13.53 43.82 -8.43
N LEU A 111 -12.75 43.28 -7.50
CA LEU A 111 -13.17 43.11 -6.11
C LEU A 111 -13.48 44.46 -5.43
N SER A 112 -12.74 45.52 -5.77
CA SER A 112 -13.03 46.87 -5.27
C SER A 112 -14.38 47.42 -5.78
N TYR A 113 -14.76 47.10 -7.02
CA TYR A 113 -16.09 47.43 -7.54
C TYR A 113 -17.19 46.65 -6.82
N MET A 114 -16.95 45.36 -6.58
CA MET A 114 -17.89 44.52 -5.82
C MET A 114 -18.05 44.99 -4.37
N GLU A 115 -17.00 45.52 -3.73
CA GLU A 115 -17.08 46.12 -2.40
C GLU A 115 -17.95 47.39 -2.40
N LYS A 116 -17.84 48.24 -3.43
CA LYS A 116 -18.72 49.40 -3.60
C LYS A 116 -20.19 48.99 -3.77
N VAL A 117 -20.46 47.97 -4.57
CA VAL A 117 -21.81 47.40 -4.75
C VAL A 117 -22.34 46.86 -3.42
N LEU A 118 -21.52 46.13 -2.65
CA LEU A 118 -21.89 45.60 -1.34
C LEU A 118 -22.21 46.70 -0.31
N ASN A 119 -21.43 47.78 -0.29
CA ASN A 119 -21.67 48.91 0.60
C ASN A 119 -22.98 49.63 0.24
N ALA A 120 -23.25 49.83 -1.06
CA ALA A 120 -24.53 50.36 -1.54
C ALA A 120 -25.70 49.43 -1.16
N GLN A 121 -25.52 48.12 -1.31
CA GLN A 121 -26.52 47.12 -0.93
C GLN A 121 -26.87 47.20 0.57
N LYS A 122 -25.86 47.23 1.44
CA LYS A 122 -26.03 47.37 2.90
C LYS A 122 -26.71 48.69 3.27
N TYR A 123 -26.35 49.78 2.59
CA TYR A 123 -26.99 51.08 2.78
C TYR A 123 -28.49 51.02 2.47
N PHE A 124 -28.87 50.53 1.29
CA PHE A 124 -30.28 50.44 0.90
C PHE A 124 -31.07 49.45 1.75
N GLN A 125 -30.46 48.34 2.19
CA GLN A 125 -31.10 47.42 3.14
C GLN A 125 -31.43 48.08 4.48
N ASN A 126 -30.56 48.94 5.00
CA ASN A 126 -30.75 49.57 6.30
C ASN A 126 -31.65 50.81 6.27
N TYR A 127 -31.57 51.63 5.22
CA TYR A 127 -32.21 52.94 5.18
C TYR A 127 -33.39 53.06 4.22
N ASN A 128 -33.47 52.24 3.16
CA ASN A 128 -34.49 52.38 2.11
C ASN A 128 -34.89 51.02 1.49
N ALA A 129 -35.35 50.13 2.36
CA ALA A 129 -35.76 48.78 1.97
C ALA A 129 -37.02 48.80 1.08
N GLY A 130 -37.02 47.98 0.03
CA GLY A 130 -38.10 47.87 -0.96
C GLY A 130 -38.06 48.89 -2.10
N SER A 131 -37.00 49.69 -2.20
CA SER A 131 -36.81 50.68 -3.26
C SER A 131 -36.39 50.05 -4.60
N LYS A 132 -36.63 50.76 -5.71
CA LYS A 132 -36.22 50.31 -7.05
C LYS A 132 -34.69 50.22 -7.15
N GLU A 133 -34.00 51.17 -6.56
CA GLU A 133 -32.54 51.27 -6.50
C GLU A 133 -31.94 50.07 -5.76
N GLN A 134 -32.60 49.60 -4.69
CA GLN A 134 -32.18 48.37 -4.01
C GLN A 134 -32.29 47.14 -4.91
N ALA A 135 -33.38 47.02 -5.68
CA ALA A 135 -33.56 45.90 -6.60
C ALA A 135 -32.50 45.86 -7.69
N GLU A 136 -32.13 47.04 -8.23
CA GLU A 136 -31.12 47.19 -9.27
C GLU A 136 -29.70 46.87 -8.75
N ILE A 137 -29.32 47.38 -7.57
CA ILE A 137 -28.06 47.02 -6.91
C ILE A 137 -27.99 45.53 -6.57
N ASN A 138 -29.09 44.92 -6.09
CA ASN A 138 -29.15 43.49 -5.83
C ASN A 138 -28.92 42.66 -7.11
N HIS A 139 -29.48 43.11 -8.24
CA HIS A 139 -29.26 42.46 -9.53
C HIS A 139 -27.78 42.50 -9.93
N ILE A 140 -27.16 43.68 -9.85
CA ILE A 140 -25.73 43.87 -10.15
C ILE A 140 -24.86 43.02 -9.21
N PHE A 141 -25.22 42.92 -7.94
CA PHE A 141 -24.50 42.08 -6.97
C PHE A 141 -24.57 40.58 -7.34
N VAL A 142 -25.74 40.10 -7.77
CA VAL A 142 -25.91 38.72 -8.23
C VAL A 142 -25.12 38.46 -9.51
N ASP A 143 -25.20 39.36 -10.49
CA ASP A 143 -24.43 39.25 -11.74
C ASP A 143 -22.92 39.21 -11.45
N GLY A 144 -22.44 40.09 -10.58
CA GLY A 144 -21.04 40.15 -10.21
C GLY A 144 -20.56 38.92 -9.45
N THR A 145 -21.42 38.35 -8.61
CA THR A 145 -21.17 37.06 -7.93
C THR A 145 -21.08 35.92 -8.93
N GLN A 146 -21.96 35.87 -9.94
CA GLN A 146 -21.92 34.87 -11.00
C GLN A 146 -20.66 35.02 -11.88
N ALA A 147 -20.25 36.25 -12.20
CA ALA A 147 -19.03 36.52 -12.94
C ALA A 147 -17.78 36.05 -12.17
N LEU A 148 -17.71 36.25 -10.85
CA LEU A 148 -16.63 35.71 -10.01
C LEU A 148 -16.63 34.18 -9.97
N GLN A 149 -17.80 33.54 -9.86
CA GLN A 149 -17.90 32.08 -9.93
C GLN A 149 -17.45 31.54 -11.29
N HIS A 150 -17.82 32.24 -12.37
CA HIS A 150 -17.38 31.89 -13.72
C HIS A 150 -15.87 32.03 -13.87
N GLU A 151 -15.27 33.12 -13.37
CA GLU A 151 -13.82 33.32 -13.42
C GLU A 151 -13.07 32.27 -12.60
N PHE A 152 -13.56 31.95 -11.39
CA PHE A 152 -13.01 30.87 -10.57
C PHE A 152 -12.95 29.55 -11.35
N LYS A 153 -14.05 29.21 -12.04
CA LYS A 153 -14.13 28.01 -12.89
C LYS A 153 -13.22 28.11 -14.11
N SER A 154 -13.13 29.28 -14.73
CA SER A 154 -12.29 29.56 -15.90
C SER A 154 -10.80 29.38 -15.57
N LEU A 155 -10.32 29.96 -14.47
CA LEU A 155 -8.95 29.82 -13.98
C LEU A 155 -8.60 28.36 -13.73
N LEU A 156 -9.50 27.63 -13.06
CA LEU A 156 -9.31 26.22 -12.76
C LEU A 156 -9.27 25.34 -14.01
N ASN A 157 -10.13 25.61 -15.00
CA ASN A 157 -10.15 24.85 -16.25
C ASN A 157 -8.97 25.17 -17.18
N ARG A 158 -8.49 26.42 -17.16
CA ARG A 158 -7.38 26.87 -18.01
C ARG A 158 -6.03 26.34 -17.55
N HIS A 159 -5.81 26.32 -16.24
CA HIS A 159 -4.52 25.95 -15.63
C HIS A 159 -4.51 24.59 -14.95
N GLY A 160 -5.69 24.02 -14.66
CA GLY A 160 -5.81 22.71 -14.06
C GLY A 160 -5.55 21.60 -15.08
N HIS A 161 -4.46 20.86 -14.87
CA HIS A 161 -4.08 19.73 -15.71
C HIS A 161 -3.90 18.47 -14.87
N SER A 162 -4.14 17.31 -15.50
CA SER A 162 -3.82 16.02 -14.89
C SER A 162 -2.31 15.87 -14.75
N VAL A 163 -1.88 15.29 -13.65
CA VAL A 163 -0.47 15.03 -13.36
C VAL A 163 0.08 14.02 -14.39
N PRO A 164 1.20 14.31 -15.06
CA PRO A 164 1.79 13.39 -16.02
C PRO A 164 2.23 12.06 -15.37
N PRO A 165 2.05 10.91 -16.04
CA PRO A 165 2.41 9.60 -15.50
C PRO A 165 3.87 9.48 -15.03
N VAL A 166 4.81 10.09 -15.76
CA VAL A 166 6.24 10.05 -15.44
C VAL A 166 6.52 10.72 -14.09
N VAL A 167 5.87 11.85 -13.81
CA VAL A 167 6.01 12.55 -12.53
C VAL A 167 5.50 11.69 -11.38
N ILE A 168 4.37 11.00 -11.59
CA ILE A 168 3.82 10.09 -10.58
C ILE A 168 4.77 8.92 -10.32
N VAL A 169 5.33 8.31 -11.38
CA VAL A 169 6.31 7.22 -11.23
C VAL A 169 7.57 7.70 -10.51
N ASP A 170 8.10 8.87 -10.86
CA ASP A 170 9.27 9.45 -10.19
C ASP A 170 8.99 9.68 -8.70
N MET A 171 7.80 10.19 -8.35
CA MET A 171 7.35 10.31 -6.96
C MET A 171 7.32 8.95 -6.24
N LEU A 172 6.75 7.91 -6.85
CA LEU A 172 6.71 6.57 -6.26
C LEU A 172 8.10 5.97 -6.07
N THR A 173 9.05 6.28 -6.96
CA THR A 173 10.44 5.78 -6.83
C THR A 173 11.25 6.50 -5.76
N ALA A 174 10.85 7.71 -5.38
CA ALA A 174 11.52 8.55 -4.39
C ALA A 174 10.99 8.34 -2.96
N GLU A 175 10.26 7.24 -2.69
CA GLU A 175 9.55 7.00 -1.42
C GLU A 175 10.42 7.12 -0.15
N GLU A 176 11.73 6.85 -0.21
CA GLU A 176 12.64 7.01 0.94
C GLU A 176 12.89 8.48 1.33
N ASP A 177 12.69 9.43 0.41
CA ASP A 177 12.91 10.87 0.61
C ASP A 177 11.60 11.68 0.74
N LEU A 178 10.44 11.02 0.63
CA LEU A 178 9.15 11.70 0.69
C LEU A 178 8.73 12.01 2.13
N PRO A 179 8.16 13.20 2.40
CA PRO A 179 7.64 13.53 3.71
C PRO A 179 6.54 12.54 4.14
N PRO A 180 6.49 12.15 5.44
CA PRO A 180 5.47 11.26 5.94
C PRO A 180 4.07 11.80 5.63
N VAL A 181 3.13 10.92 5.30
CA VAL A 181 1.74 11.31 5.14
C VAL A 181 1.25 11.95 6.45
N GLY A 182 0.72 13.17 6.35
CA GLY A 182 0.26 13.97 7.50
C GLY A 182 1.23 15.04 8.01
N THR A 183 2.44 15.16 7.45
CA THR A 183 3.31 16.32 7.72
C THR A 183 3.00 17.47 6.76
N ASP A 184 3.13 18.71 7.24
CA ASP A 184 2.89 19.95 6.49
C ASP A 184 4.00 20.27 5.45
N THR A 185 4.90 19.33 5.20
CA THR A 185 5.97 19.45 4.20
C THR A 185 5.40 19.27 2.80
N ASP A 186 5.63 20.28 1.96
CA ASP A 186 5.18 20.32 0.57
C ASP A 186 5.66 19.09 -0.21
N LEU A 187 4.73 18.36 -0.80
CA LEU A 187 5.06 17.56 -1.97
C LEU A 187 5.46 18.55 -3.06
N ALA A 188 6.62 18.37 -3.69
CA ALA A 188 7.09 19.19 -4.80
C ALA A 188 6.27 18.96 -6.09
N LEU A 189 4.94 18.96 -5.98
CA LEU A 189 3.99 18.77 -7.06
C LEU A 189 3.17 20.05 -7.25
N GLU A 190 3.56 20.85 -8.23
CA GLU A 190 2.88 22.09 -8.57
C GLU A 190 1.68 21.80 -9.48
N HIS A 191 0.47 21.89 -8.93
CA HIS A 191 -0.78 21.65 -9.68
C HIS A 191 -1.27 22.88 -10.44
N LEU A 192 -0.99 24.07 -9.89
CA LEU A 192 -1.45 25.36 -10.40
C LEU A 192 -0.35 26.39 -10.13
N PRO A 193 -0.15 27.38 -11.03
CA PRO A 193 0.79 28.48 -10.80
C PRO A 193 0.43 29.28 -9.54
N GLU A 194 1.44 29.76 -8.80
CA GLU A 194 1.26 30.50 -7.53
C GLU A 194 0.29 31.69 -7.65
N LYS A 195 0.36 32.44 -8.76
CA LYS A 195 -0.57 33.55 -9.03
C LYS A 195 -2.03 33.07 -9.12
N VAL A 196 -2.27 31.93 -9.77
CA VAL A 196 -3.61 31.37 -9.93
C VAL A 196 -4.15 30.88 -8.59
N VAL A 197 -3.30 30.26 -7.75
CA VAL A 197 -3.67 29.89 -6.37
C VAL A 197 -4.09 31.13 -5.58
N SER A 198 -3.30 32.21 -5.65
CA SER A 198 -3.62 33.48 -4.99
C SER A 198 -4.98 34.06 -5.46
N ASP A 199 -5.22 34.09 -6.77
CA ASP A 199 -6.47 34.59 -7.35
C ASP A 199 -7.68 33.72 -6.94
N LEU A 200 -7.54 32.39 -6.96
CA LEU A 200 -8.58 31.45 -6.50
C LEU A 200 -8.88 31.62 -5.01
N THR A 201 -7.86 31.82 -4.18
CA THR A 201 -8.01 32.10 -2.74
C THR A 201 -8.80 33.38 -2.51
N LYS A 202 -8.43 34.49 -3.16
CA LYS A 202 -9.12 35.78 -3.03
C LYS A 202 -10.59 35.67 -3.45
N ILE A 203 -10.87 35.04 -4.60
CA ILE A 203 -12.24 34.84 -5.09
C ILE A 203 -13.04 33.95 -4.13
N SER A 204 -12.47 32.84 -3.68
CA SER A 204 -13.14 31.90 -2.79
C SER A 204 -13.50 32.53 -1.45
N GLN A 205 -12.55 33.26 -0.85
CA GLN A 205 -12.77 33.98 0.39
C GLN A 205 -13.88 35.01 0.24
N TRP A 206 -13.84 35.83 -0.82
CA TRP A 206 -14.86 36.84 -1.07
C TRP A 206 -16.27 36.23 -1.26
N LEU A 207 -16.38 35.15 -2.04
CA LEU A 207 -17.66 34.48 -2.30
C LEU A 207 -18.28 33.86 -1.03
N VAL A 208 -17.46 33.31 -0.14
CA VAL A 208 -17.94 32.69 1.11
C VAL A 208 -18.27 33.73 2.17
N GLU A 209 -17.41 34.73 2.37
CA GLU A 209 -17.60 35.74 3.41
C GLU A 209 -18.67 36.78 3.05
N GLN A 210 -18.66 37.27 1.81
CA GLN A 210 -19.52 38.39 1.40
C GLN A 210 -20.81 37.92 0.71
N ALA A 211 -20.71 37.00 -0.25
CA ALA A 211 -21.86 36.53 -1.03
C ALA A 211 -22.58 35.31 -0.42
N GLN A 212 -22.02 34.70 0.65
CA GLN A 212 -22.53 33.48 1.29
C GLN A 212 -22.81 32.33 0.31
N SER A 213 -22.11 32.32 -0.83
CA SER A 213 -22.29 31.33 -1.89
C SER A 213 -21.22 30.26 -1.82
N HIS A 214 -21.62 29.01 -2.04
CA HIS A 214 -20.75 27.83 -1.94
C HIS A 214 -20.69 27.04 -3.27
N GLN A 215 -21.22 27.62 -4.35
CA GLN A 215 -21.34 26.94 -5.65
C GLN A 215 -19.98 26.76 -6.34
N HIS A 216 -19.04 27.68 -6.13
CA HIS A 216 -17.66 27.57 -6.62
C HIS A 216 -16.93 26.40 -5.97
N LEU A 217 -17.17 26.12 -4.68
CA LEU A 217 -16.58 24.97 -3.98
C LEU A 217 -17.03 23.62 -4.58
N LYS A 218 -18.30 23.52 -5.00
CA LYS A 218 -18.79 22.34 -5.73
C LYS A 218 -18.10 22.20 -7.09
N SER A 219 -17.94 23.32 -7.81
CA SER A 219 -17.26 23.34 -9.11
C SER A 219 -15.76 22.99 -8.98
N TYR A 220 -15.12 23.47 -7.91
CA TYR A 220 -13.74 23.11 -7.54
C TYR A 220 -13.62 21.60 -7.35
N GLY A 221 -14.45 21.03 -6.46
CA GLY A 221 -14.44 19.61 -6.15
C GLY A 221 -14.63 18.73 -7.39
N GLN A 222 -15.59 19.08 -8.25
CA GLN A 222 -15.85 18.35 -9.50
C GLN A 222 -14.69 18.42 -10.49
N SER A 223 -14.09 19.60 -10.67
CA SER A 223 -12.99 19.78 -11.62
C SER A 223 -11.73 19.06 -11.14
N ARG A 224 -11.36 19.21 -9.86
CA ARG A 224 -10.22 18.48 -9.27
C ARG A 224 -10.45 16.96 -9.24
N ALA A 225 -11.67 16.49 -8.95
CA ALA A 225 -12.02 15.06 -9.06
C ALA A 225 -11.73 14.52 -10.46
N ALA A 226 -12.12 15.24 -11.51
CA ALA A 226 -11.87 14.84 -12.89
C ALA A 226 -10.38 14.79 -13.23
N MET A 227 -9.58 15.75 -12.72
CA MET A 227 -8.13 15.77 -12.92
C MET A 227 -7.42 14.62 -12.19
N LEU A 228 -7.81 14.34 -10.94
CA LEU A 228 -7.29 13.22 -10.15
C LEU A 228 -7.54 11.88 -10.88
N ASN A 229 -8.77 11.65 -11.33
CA ASN A 229 -9.12 10.44 -12.08
C ASN A 229 -8.35 10.32 -13.40
N LYS A 230 -8.21 11.42 -14.14
CA LYS A 230 -7.45 11.42 -15.40
C LYS A 230 -5.96 11.14 -15.17
N SER A 231 -5.41 11.60 -14.04
CA SER A 231 -4.02 11.33 -13.65
C SER A 231 -3.80 9.85 -13.37
N LEU A 232 -4.70 9.21 -12.61
CA LEU A 232 -4.65 7.77 -12.33
C LEU A 232 -4.85 6.92 -13.59
N GLN A 233 -5.82 7.26 -14.43
CA GLN A 233 -6.04 6.57 -15.71
C GLN A 233 -4.82 6.70 -16.63
N GLY A 234 -4.22 7.89 -16.69
CA GLY A 234 -2.99 8.12 -17.45
C GLY A 234 -1.82 7.28 -16.94
N LEU A 235 -1.67 7.17 -15.61
CA LEU A 235 -0.66 6.31 -15.00
C LEU A 235 -0.85 4.85 -15.41
N LYS A 236 -2.09 4.35 -15.29
CA LYS A 236 -2.43 2.96 -15.61
C LYS A 236 -2.10 2.61 -17.06
N GLU A 237 -2.48 3.46 -18.01
CA GLU A 237 -2.18 3.26 -19.44
C GLU A 237 -0.66 3.31 -19.72
N HIS A 238 0.04 4.23 -19.06
CA HIS A 238 1.51 4.33 -19.17
C HIS A 238 2.21 3.08 -18.63
N LEU A 239 1.80 2.57 -17.46
CA LEU A 239 2.37 1.35 -16.90
C LEU A 239 2.04 0.11 -17.75
N ARG A 240 0.80 0.02 -18.27
CA ARG A 240 0.38 -1.08 -19.16
C ARG A 240 1.19 -1.12 -20.47
N SER A 241 1.46 0.04 -21.06
CA SER A 241 2.27 0.16 -22.29
C SER A 241 3.77 -0.09 -22.05
N ALA A 242 4.27 0.23 -20.86
CA ALA A 242 5.63 -0.14 -20.45
C ALA A 242 5.80 -1.66 -20.26
N SER A 243 4.78 -2.33 -19.71
CA SER A 243 4.79 -3.80 -19.50
C SER A 243 4.59 -4.62 -20.77
N SER A 244 3.99 -4.07 -21.83
CA SER A 244 3.82 -4.77 -23.12
C SER A 244 5.07 -4.70 -24.02
N THR A 245 5.95 -3.73 -23.80
CA THR A 245 7.20 -3.60 -24.57
C THR A 245 8.34 -4.45 -24.00
N SER A 246 8.26 -4.88 -22.73
CA SER A 246 9.21 -5.82 -22.13
C SER A 246 9.03 -7.26 -22.62
N SER A 247 7.80 -7.66 -22.97
CA SER A 247 7.47 -9.02 -23.46
C SER A 247 7.84 -9.28 -24.93
N GLN A 248 8.14 -8.23 -25.72
CA GLN A 248 8.56 -8.38 -27.13
C GLN A 248 10.09 -8.36 -27.35
N LEU A 249 10.89 -8.09 -26.32
CA LEU A 249 12.36 -8.00 -26.44
C LEU A 249 13.09 -9.34 -26.29
N SER A 250 12.37 -10.46 -26.11
CA SER A 250 12.97 -11.80 -26.02
C SER A 250 13.21 -12.49 -27.38
N PHE A 251 12.81 -11.90 -28.52
CA PHE A 251 12.88 -12.57 -29.83
C PHE A 251 13.52 -11.80 -30.99
N ILE A 252 14.14 -10.63 -30.79
CA ILE A 252 14.84 -9.93 -31.89
C ILE A 252 16.30 -9.71 -31.52
N SER A 253 17.09 -10.75 -31.75
CA SER A 253 18.53 -10.68 -31.88
C SER A 253 18.89 -10.72 -33.38
N GLN A 254 19.69 -9.73 -33.80
CA GLN A 254 20.50 -9.67 -35.04
C GLN A 254 19.79 -9.40 -36.38
N ASN A 255 19.82 -8.13 -36.83
CA ASN A 255 20.57 -7.68 -38.04
C ASN A 255 20.17 -6.26 -38.53
N SER A 256 21.09 -5.29 -38.34
CA SER A 256 21.45 -4.12 -39.20
C SER A 256 20.39 -3.06 -39.64
N PRO A 257 20.80 -1.90 -40.21
CA PRO A 257 21.92 -1.00 -39.91
C PRO A 257 21.48 0.47 -39.65
N ALA A 258 22.47 1.30 -39.29
CA ALA A 258 22.36 2.72 -38.97
C ALA A 258 21.78 3.61 -40.09
N LEU A 259 20.99 4.62 -39.71
CA LEU A 259 20.82 5.88 -40.43
C LEU A 259 20.69 7.02 -39.43
N GLY A 260 21.64 7.94 -39.49
CA GLY A 260 21.70 9.13 -38.64
C GLY A 260 20.79 10.25 -39.14
N GLY A 261 20.13 10.90 -38.19
CA GLY A 261 19.47 12.19 -38.36
C GLY A 261 19.66 12.99 -37.08
N LYS A 262 20.44 14.07 -37.17
CA LYS A 262 20.86 14.92 -36.05
C LYS A 262 19.68 15.69 -35.45
N PHE A 263 19.45 15.54 -34.15
CA PHE A 263 19.00 16.63 -33.26
C PHE A 263 19.71 16.50 -31.90
N ARG A 264 20.71 17.37 -31.68
CA ARG A 264 21.13 17.85 -30.34
C ARG A 264 20.06 18.86 -29.91
N GLY A 265 19.60 19.02 -28.69
CA GLY A 265 19.95 18.48 -27.38
C GLY A 265 19.48 19.51 -26.35
N SER A 266 18.59 19.13 -25.44
CA SER A 266 18.41 19.82 -24.16
C SER A 266 18.46 18.74 -23.09
N LYS A 267 19.33 18.96 -22.11
CA LYS A 267 19.62 18.06 -21.01
C LYS A 267 18.41 18.01 -20.05
N ASP A 268 18.30 16.83 -19.43
CA ASP A 268 17.46 16.47 -18.29
C ASP A 268 16.23 15.63 -18.64
N ALA A 269 16.50 14.38 -19.02
CA ALA A 269 15.55 13.27 -18.99
C ALA A 269 16.17 12.15 -18.13
N PRO A 270 15.50 11.67 -17.06
CA PRO A 270 16.04 10.59 -16.24
C PRO A 270 16.12 9.27 -17.02
N SER A 271 17.14 8.48 -16.67
CA SER A 271 17.48 7.22 -17.31
C SER A 271 16.40 6.15 -17.13
N ARG A 272 15.99 5.54 -18.26
CA ARG A 272 15.19 4.29 -18.42
C ARG A 272 15.60 3.10 -17.51
N ARG A 273 16.71 3.21 -16.76
CA ARG A 273 17.24 2.21 -15.82
C ARG A 273 16.54 2.19 -14.46
N SER A 274 15.92 3.27 -13.98
CA SER A 274 15.20 3.25 -12.68
C SER A 274 13.96 2.35 -12.73
N MET A 275 13.23 2.41 -13.85
CA MET A 275 12.03 1.63 -14.15
C MET A 275 12.27 0.10 -14.13
N MET A 276 13.49 -0.33 -14.47
CA MET A 276 13.90 -1.74 -14.45
C MET A 276 14.10 -2.31 -13.04
N ARG A 277 14.25 -1.47 -12.00
CA ARG A 277 14.35 -1.93 -10.60
C ARG A 277 12.98 -2.14 -9.96
N LEU A 278 12.00 -1.30 -10.29
CA LEU A 278 10.67 -1.37 -9.68
C LEU A 278 9.92 -2.65 -10.10
N VAL A 279 10.07 -3.08 -11.35
CA VAL A 279 9.43 -4.28 -11.92
C VAL A 279 10.20 -5.58 -11.60
N ASN A 280 11.49 -5.53 -11.24
CA ASN A 280 12.31 -6.74 -11.07
C ASN A 280 12.62 -7.13 -9.62
N ASN A 281 12.35 -6.26 -8.64
CA ASN A 281 12.78 -6.51 -7.26
C ASN A 281 11.82 -7.42 -6.47
N PHE A 282 10.60 -7.67 -6.94
CA PHE A 282 9.58 -8.41 -6.17
C PHE A 282 9.37 -9.89 -6.53
N THR A 283 9.89 -10.41 -7.65
CA THR A 283 9.49 -11.77 -8.11
C THR A 283 10.62 -12.72 -8.52
N LYS A 284 11.90 -12.29 -8.55
CA LYS A 284 12.98 -13.07 -9.22
C LYS A 284 13.76 -14.08 -8.39
N LYS A 285 13.42 -14.34 -7.12
CA LYS A 285 14.20 -15.29 -6.28
C LYS A 285 13.56 -16.68 -6.11
N ALA A 286 12.24 -16.83 -6.20
CA ALA A 286 11.57 -18.11 -5.94
C ALA A 286 11.61 -19.08 -7.16
N SER A 287 11.51 -18.56 -8.39
CA SER A 287 11.42 -19.37 -9.61
C SER A 287 12.73 -20.04 -10.06
N SER A 288 13.89 -19.59 -9.55
CA SER A 288 15.20 -20.15 -9.93
C SER A 288 15.67 -21.33 -9.08
N ALA A 289 15.06 -21.56 -7.91
CA ALA A 289 15.48 -22.59 -6.95
C ALA A 289 14.84 -23.96 -7.24
N LEU A 290 13.56 -24.00 -7.61
CA LEU A 290 12.85 -25.24 -7.94
C LEU A 290 13.19 -25.78 -9.33
N ASN A 291 13.43 -24.90 -10.31
CA ASN A 291 13.89 -25.27 -11.66
C ASN A 291 15.32 -25.84 -11.70
N LYS A 292 16.08 -25.76 -10.59
CA LYS A 292 17.42 -26.35 -10.45
C LYS A 292 17.44 -27.71 -9.75
N SER A 293 16.30 -28.20 -9.26
CA SER A 293 16.21 -29.57 -8.75
C SER A 293 16.11 -30.55 -9.93
N SER A 294 17.02 -31.52 -10.02
CA SER A 294 17.18 -32.45 -11.15
C SER A 294 16.04 -33.47 -11.35
N PHE A 295 14.81 -33.14 -10.97
CA PHE A 295 13.64 -33.96 -11.25
C PHE A 295 13.05 -33.53 -12.61
N GLU A 296 13.64 -33.98 -13.71
CA GLU A 296 12.95 -33.94 -15.02
C GLU A 296 11.90 -35.06 -15.06
N PRO A 297 10.59 -34.76 -15.18
CA PRO A 297 9.60 -35.77 -15.49
C PRO A 297 9.79 -36.20 -16.94
N GLY A 298 9.93 -37.51 -17.16
CA GLY A 298 9.99 -38.11 -18.50
C GLY A 298 8.89 -37.60 -19.42
N HIS A 299 9.28 -37.29 -20.66
CA HIS A 299 8.43 -36.76 -21.72
C HIS A 299 7.07 -37.48 -21.88
N ARG A 300 5.96 -36.75 -21.70
CA ARG A 300 4.85 -36.62 -22.68
C ARG A 300 3.66 -35.78 -22.13
N ARG A 301 3.62 -34.50 -22.54
CA ARG A 301 2.47 -33.64 -22.94
C ARG A 301 2.81 -32.17 -22.64
N GLN A 302 3.69 -31.60 -23.47
CA GLN A 302 3.88 -30.15 -23.59
C GLN A 302 2.62 -29.54 -24.22
N GLY A 303 1.80 -28.88 -23.42
CA GLY A 303 0.59 -28.22 -23.90
C GLY A 303 -0.13 -27.42 -22.81
N SER A 304 -0.03 -27.85 -21.55
CA SER A 304 -0.62 -27.14 -20.40
C SER A 304 0.37 -26.18 -19.72
N ALA A 305 1.61 -26.62 -19.46
CA ALA A 305 2.59 -25.85 -18.69
C ALA A 305 3.00 -24.50 -19.33
N ALA A 306 3.07 -24.43 -20.67
CA ALA A 306 3.38 -23.17 -21.36
C ALA A 306 2.24 -22.14 -21.23
N ASN A 307 0.99 -22.59 -21.26
CA ASN A 307 -0.16 -21.72 -21.07
C ASN A 307 -0.31 -21.24 -19.61
N ASP A 308 0.04 -22.08 -18.64
CA ASP A 308 0.07 -21.68 -17.22
C ASP A 308 1.15 -20.64 -16.94
N SER A 309 2.36 -20.82 -17.49
CA SER A 309 3.45 -19.84 -17.31
C SER A 309 3.12 -18.45 -17.87
N ILE A 310 2.44 -18.39 -19.03
CA ILE A 310 2.01 -17.12 -19.63
C ILE A 310 0.89 -16.47 -18.81
N ARG A 311 -0.02 -17.27 -18.21
CA ARG A 311 -1.09 -16.76 -17.35
C ARG A 311 -0.56 -16.22 -16.01
N GLU A 312 0.44 -16.90 -15.43
CA GLU A 312 1.10 -16.48 -14.19
C GLU A 312 1.87 -15.17 -14.39
N GLU A 313 2.62 -15.03 -15.49
CA GLU A 313 3.30 -13.76 -15.83
C GLU A 313 2.33 -12.58 -16.04
N VAL A 314 1.15 -12.82 -16.63
CA VAL A 314 0.13 -11.76 -16.81
C VAL A 314 -0.51 -11.36 -15.48
N ALA A 315 -0.78 -12.32 -14.59
CA ALA A 315 -1.36 -12.05 -13.27
C ALA A 315 -0.39 -11.27 -12.36
N ASP A 316 0.91 -11.55 -12.46
CA ASP A 316 1.95 -10.80 -11.73
C ASP A 316 2.01 -9.33 -12.20
N VAL A 317 1.93 -9.10 -13.51
CA VAL A 317 1.89 -7.74 -14.06
C VAL A 317 0.65 -6.98 -13.59
N GLU A 318 -0.55 -7.57 -13.63
CA GLU A 318 -1.77 -6.92 -13.15
C GLU A 318 -1.71 -6.60 -11.65
N THR A 319 -1.08 -7.47 -10.86
CA THR A 319 -0.84 -7.27 -9.42
C THR A 319 0.05 -6.05 -9.16
N ASP A 320 1.17 -5.96 -9.87
CA ASP A 320 2.10 -4.83 -9.74
C ASP A 320 1.48 -3.52 -10.21
N LEU A 321 0.68 -3.55 -11.28
CA LEU A 321 -0.06 -2.37 -11.77
C LEU A 321 -1.00 -1.83 -10.68
N TYR A 322 -1.75 -2.72 -10.03
CA TYR A 322 -2.69 -2.34 -8.99
C TYR A 322 -2.01 -1.81 -7.73
N ILE A 323 -0.89 -2.41 -7.32
CA ILE A 323 -0.06 -1.92 -6.20
C ILE A 323 0.41 -0.49 -6.46
N ASN A 324 0.91 -0.21 -7.67
CA ASN A 324 1.35 1.14 -8.05
C ASN A 324 0.18 2.14 -8.08
N GLU A 325 -0.99 1.71 -8.54
CA GLU A 325 -2.20 2.55 -8.57
C GLU A 325 -2.67 2.92 -7.15
N LEU A 326 -2.62 1.98 -6.19
CA LEU A 326 -2.91 2.24 -4.77
C LEU A 326 -1.97 3.29 -4.17
N SER A 327 -0.66 3.14 -4.39
CA SER A 327 0.33 4.12 -3.89
C SER A 327 0.15 5.48 -4.57
N ALA A 328 -0.10 5.51 -5.88
CA ALA A 328 -0.34 6.74 -6.61
C ALA A 328 -1.57 7.47 -6.09
N LEU A 329 -2.67 6.76 -5.85
CA LEU A 329 -3.88 7.35 -5.27
C LEU A 329 -3.58 8.02 -3.93
N LEU A 330 -2.86 7.34 -3.03
CA LEU A 330 -2.50 7.89 -1.73
C LEU A 330 -1.71 9.21 -1.86
N ARG A 331 -0.67 9.23 -2.70
CA ARG A 331 0.18 10.41 -2.90
C ARG A 331 -0.56 11.56 -3.59
N LEU A 332 -1.41 11.27 -4.56
CA LEU A 332 -2.22 12.28 -5.22
C LEU A 332 -3.28 12.85 -4.27
N MET A 333 -3.90 12.03 -3.42
CA MET A 333 -4.81 12.50 -2.37
C MET A 333 -4.12 13.43 -1.37
N GLN A 334 -2.90 13.09 -0.94
CA GLN A 334 -2.09 13.95 -0.07
C GLN A 334 -1.84 15.31 -0.74
N SER A 335 -1.50 15.30 -2.03
CA SER A 335 -1.23 16.53 -2.78
C SER A 335 -2.47 17.39 -3.01
N GLU A 336 -3.64 16.78 -3.27
CA GLU A 336 -4.92 17.53 -3.35
C GLU A 336 -5.26 18.22 -2.03
N MET A 337 -5.02 17.54 -0.89
CA MET A 337 -5.25 18.14 0.43
C MET A 337 -4.33 19.35 0.69
N GLN A 338 -3.10 19.33 0.17
CA GLN A 338 -2.18 20.47 0.23
C GLN A 338 -2.66 21.62 -0.67
N LEU A 339 -3.03 21.34 -1.92
CA LEU A 339 -3.53 22.35 -2.86
C LEU A 339 -4.79 23.07 -2.35
N MET A 340 -5.64 22.36 -1.62
CA MET A 340 -6.87 22.93 -1.05
C MET A 340 -6.61 24.00 0.01
N LYS A 341 -5.46 23.95 0.70
CA LYS A 341 -5.15 24.89 1.77
C LYS A 341 -5.16 26.32 1.23
N GLY A 342 -5.96 27.17 1.87
CA GLY A 342 -6.12 28.57 1.45
C GLY A 342 -7.10 28.79 0.29
N ILE A 343 -7.31 27.84 -0.63
CA ILE A 343 -8.35 27.97 -1.66
C ILE A 343 -9.73 27.63 -1.09
N VAL A 344 -9.82 26.57 -0.30
CA VAL A 344 -11.07 26.11 0.31
C VAL A 344 -11.10 26.54 1.77
N PRO A 345 -12.14 27.24 2.26
CA PRO A 345 -12.21 27.62 3.66
C PRO A 345 -12.27 26.41 4.59
N GLN A 346 -11.61 26.51 5.76
CA GLN A 346 -11.41 25.42 6.72
C GLN A 346 -12.70 24.65 7.07
N LYS A 347 -13.83 25.35 7.19
CA LYS A 347 -15.14 24.75 7.50
C LYS A 347 -15.63 23.76 6.43
N HIS A 348 -15.20 23.92 5.17
CA HIS A 348 -15.65 23.14 4.03
C HIS A 348 -14.59 22.19 3.47
N GLU A 349 -13.33 22.28 3.92
CA GLU A 349 -12.21 21.47 3.42
C GLU A 349 -12.55 19.98 3.38
N ARG A 350 -13.01 19.38 4.47
CA ARG A 350 -13.28 17.93 4.51
C ARG A 350 -14.41 17.49 3.57
N ALA A 351 -15.46 18.30 3.41
CA ALA A 351 -16.57 17.99 2.52
C ALA A 351 -16.18 18.09 1.03
N VAL A 352 -15.38 19.10 0.69
CA VAL A 352 -14.85 19.27 -0.68
C VAL A 352 -13.82 18.18 -0.98
N PHE A 353 -12.93 17.87 -0.05
CA PHE A 353 -11.93 16.81 -0.21
C PHE A 353 -12.58 15.45 -0.44
N ASP A 354 -13.62 15.12 0.35
CA ASP A 354 -14.41 13.90 0.16
C ASP A 354 -14.97 13.82 -1.28
N THR A 355 -15.50 14.93 -1.81
CA THR A 355 -16.01 15.01 -3.19
C THR A 355 -14.91 14.79 -4.24
N ILE A 356 -13.70 15.31 -4.01
CA ILE A 356 -12.55 15.18 -4.94
C ILE A 356 -12.13 13.72 -5.08
N ILE A 357 -12.05 13.00 -3.97
CA ILE A 357 -11.48 11.66 -3.93
C ILE A 357 -12.49 10.55 -4.25
N GLN A 358 -13.81 10.79 -4.11
CA GLN A 358 -14.86 9.76 -4.23
C GLN A 358 -14.66 8.86 -5.46
N GLN A 359 -14.65 9.46 -6.66
CA GLN A 359 -14.63 8.73 -7.92
C GLN A 359 -13.32 7.94 -8.12
N ALA A 360 -12.18 8.54 -7.73
CA ALA A 360 -10.88 7.89 -7.84
C ALA A 360 -10.75 6.70 -6.88
N LEU A 361 -11.17 6.90 -5.63
CA LEU A 361 -11.21 5.85 -4.61
C LEU A 361 -12.18 4.72 -5.00
N ASP A 362 -13.35 5.05 -5.54
CA ASP A 362 -14.29 4.06 -6.06
C ASP A 362 -13.69 3.24 -7.20
N SER A 363 -13.01 3.89 -8.14
CA SER A 363 -12.36 3.19 -9.26
C SER A 363 -11.35 2.16 -8.75
N VAL A 364 -10.45 2.58 -7.85
CA VAL A 364 -9.41 1.70 -7.30
C VAL A 364 -9.99 0.58 -6.44
N VAL A 365 -11.05 0.86 -5.66
CA VAL A 365 -11.72 -0.16 -4.84
C VAL A 365 -12.43 -1.19 -5.72
N ASN A 366 -13.19 -0.73 -6.73
CA ASN A 366 -13.87 -1.62 -7.67
C ASN A 366 -12.87 -2.52 -8.42
N GLU A 367 -11.70 -2.01 -8.78
CA GLU A 367 -10.65 -2.81 -9.41
C GLU A 367 -10.10 -3.90 -8.48
N GLY A 368 -9.85 -3.58 -7.21
CA GLY A 368 -9.46 -4.57 -6.20
C GLY A 368 -10.53 -5.64 -5.99
N GLU A 369 -11.81 -5.26 -5.99
CA GLU A 369 -12.93 -6.20 -5.93
C GLU A 369 -13.01 -7.09 -7.18
N MET A 370 -12.69 -6.55 -8.36
CA MET A 370 -12.62 -7.31 -9.61
C MET A 370 -11.48 -8.33 -9.62
N ILE A 371 -10.31 -7.98 -9.06
CA ILE A 371 -9.19 -8.92 -8.88
C ILE A 371 -9.62 -10.05 -7.93
N ALA A 372 -10.23 -9.72 -6.79
CA ALA A 372 -10.77 -10.71 -5.85
C ALA A 372 -11.81 -11.63 -6.52
N GLY A 373 -12.71 -11.05 -7.33
CA GLY A 373 -13.71 -11.78 -8.09
C GLY A 373 -13.11 -12.72 -9.13
N THR A 374 -12.02 -12.32 -9.78
CA THR A 374 -11.31 -13.13 -10.77
C THR A 374 -10.59 -14.30 -10.10
N ALA A 375 -9.87 -14.06 -9.01
CA ALA A 375 -9.24 -15.11 -8.20
C ALA A 375 -10.28 -16.13 -7.72
N ARG A 376 -11.43 -15.66 -7.21
CA ARG A 376 -12.53 -16.55 -6.78
C ARG A 376 -13.05 -17.45 -7.91
N LYS A 377 -13.21 -16.90 -9.13
CA LYS A 377 -13.63 -17.69 -10.30
C LYS A 377 -12.60 -18.75 -10.70
N ASN A 378 -11.31 -18.44 -10.60
CA ASN A 378 -10.23 -19.38 -10.91
C ASN A 378 -10.14 -20.50 -9.85
N VAL A 379 -10.30 -20.16 -8.57
CA VAL A 379 -10.41 -21.13 -7.47
C VAL A 379 -11.56 -22.11 -7.69
N GLN A 380 -12.74 -21.64 -8.14
CA GLN A 380 -13.86 -22.52 -8.51
C GLN A 380 -13.53 -23.46 -9.69
N ARG A 381 -12.58 -23.10 -10.54
CA ARG A 381 -12.07 -23.93 -11.64
C ARG A 381 -10.92 -24.85 -11.21
N HIS A 382 -10.62 -24.91 -9.91
CA HIS A 382 -9.50 -25.65 -9.33
C HIS A 382 -8.11 -25.09 -9.73
N GLU A 383 -8.05 -23.83 -10.19
CA GLU A 383 -6.82 -23.09 -10.48
C GLU A 383 -6.41 -22.27 -9.24
N TYR A 384 -5.94 -22.95 -8.19
CA TYR A 384 -5.66 -22.34 -6.88
C TYR A 384 -4.45 -21.39 -6.85
N SER A 385 -3.54 -21.49 -7.83
CA SER A 385 -2.40 -20.56 -7.97
C SER A 385 -2.85 -19.11 -8.17
N ALA A 386 -4.05 -18.88 -8.71
CA ALA A 386 -4.60 -17.54 -8.88
C ALA A 386 -4.84 -16.78 -7.57
N VAL A 387 -4.86 -17.45 -6.41
CA VAL A 387 -4.96 -16.77 -5.11
C VAL A 387 -3.65 -16.07 -4.73
N LEU A 388 -2.52 -16.49 -5.29
CA LEU A 388 -1.20 -15.97 -4.94
C LEU A 388 -1.07 -14.48 -5.28
N SER A 389 -1.75 -14.00 -6.33
CA SER A 389 -1.80 -12.58 -6.71
C SER A 389 -2.47 -11.68 -5.68
N ILE A 390 -3.33 -12.23 -4.80
CA ILE A 390 -3.99 -11.46 -3.73
C ILE A 390 -2.99 -11.12 -2.62
N PHE A 391 -2.02 -11.99 -2.32
CA PHE A 391 -1.15 -11.81 -1.16
C PHE A 391 -0.26 -10.56 -1.23
N PRO A 392 0.41 -10.23 -2.36
CA PRO A 392 1.12 -8.96 -2.52
C PRO A 392 0.22 -7.75 -2.31
N ILE A 393 -0.98 -7.76 -2.89
CA ILE A 393 -1.95 -6.65 -2.81
C ILE A 393 -2.34 -6.41 -1.35
N VAL A 394 -2.70 -7.47 -0.62
CA VAL A 394 -3.10 -7.35 0.78
C VAL A 394 -1.95 -6.90 1.67
N ARG A 395 -0.74 -7.42 1.43
CA ARG A 395 0.47 -6.99 2.14
C ARG A 395 0.68 -5.49 1.96
N HIS A 396 0.63 -5.02 0.71
CA HIS A 396 0.80 -3.61 0.38
C HIS A 396 -0.30 -2.75 0.99
N LEU A 397 -1.57 -3.14 0.80
CA LEU A 397 -2.73 -2.43 1.33
C LEU A 397 -2.68 -2.30 2.86
N ARG A 398 -2.26 -3.34 3.58
CA ARG A 398 -2.06 -3.26 5.05
C ARG A 398 -0.94 -2.29 5.44
N SER A 399 0.12 -2.18 4.63
CA SER A 399 1.23 -1.26 4.90
C SER A 399 0.83 0.21 4.75
N ILE A 400 0.07 0.55 3.71
CA ILE A 400 -0.34 1.93 3.40
C ILE A 400 -1.67 2.33 4.07
N LYS A 401 -2.42 1.37 4.62
CA LYS A 401 -3.72 1.63 5.27
C LYS A 401 -3.66 2.70 6.37
N PRO A 402 -2.67 2.74 7.28
CA PRO A 402 -2.58 3.78 8.30
C PRO A 402 -2.49 5.19 7.69
N GLU A 403 -1.77 5.33 6.58
CA GLU A 403 -1.63 6.61 5.86
C GLU A 403 -2.95 7.02 5.19
N PHE A 404 -3.69 6.07 4.60
CA PHE A 404 -5.05 6.32 4.12
C PHE A 404 -6.00 6.73 5.25
N ASP A 405 -5.98 6.02 6.38
CA ASP A 405 -6.86 6.31 7.52
C ASP A 405 -6.60 7.73 8.06
N LEU A 406 -5.34 8.18 8.05
CA LEU A 406 -4.94 9.53 8.43
C LEU A 406 -5.43 10.60 7.44
N ILE A 407 -5.23 10.40 6.12
CA ILE A 407 -5.72 11.36 5.11
C ILE A 407 -7.25 11.46 5.12
N LEU A 408 -7.92 10.32 5.29
CA LEU A 408 -9.38 10.22 5.29
C LEU A 408 -10.00 10.68 6.63
N GLU A 409 -9.22 11.09 7.63
CA GLU A 409 -9.75 11.61 8.89
C GLU A 409 -10.67 12.81 8.63
N GLY A 410 -11.86 12.80 9.24
CA GLY A 410 -12.87 13.84 9.04
C GLY A 410 -13.72 13.71 7.76
N CYS A 411 -13.45 12.75 6.87
CA CYS A 411 -14.34 12.42 5.75
C CYS A 411 -15.56 11.60 6.20
N GLN A 412 -16.53 11.47 5.28
CA GLN A 412 -17.76 10.70 5.52
C GLN A 412 -17.46 9.23 5.86
N ALA A 413 -18.28 8.64 6.73
CA ALA A 413 -18.08 7.26 7.20
C ALA A 413 -18.03 6.21 6.07
N PRO A 414 -18.88 6.28 5.02
CA PRO A 414 -18.79 5.35 3.88
C PRO A 414 -17.43 5.43 3.17
N THR A 415 -16.88 6.63 2.99
CA THR A 415 -15.56 6.84 2.36
C THR A 415 -14.46 6.18 3.16
N ARG A 416 -14.44 6.39 4.49
CA ARG A 416 -13.45 5.81 5.40
C ARG A 416 -13.53 4.28 5.46
N ALA A 417 -14.71 3.71 5.24
CA ALA A 417 -14.92 2.27 5.29
C ALA A 417 -14.48 1.52 4.02
N LYS A 418 -14.29 2.19 2.87
CA LYS A 418 -14.06 1.53 1.57
C LYS A 418 -12.83 0.61 1.57
N LEU A 419 -11.68 1.10 2.01
CA LEU A 419 -10.45 0.28 2.04
C LEU A 419 -10.51 -0.84 3.06
N ALA A 420 -11.16 -0.63 4.20
CA ALA A 420 -11.37 -1.71 5.18
C ALA A 420 -12.30 -2.80 4.62
N SER A 421 -13.34 -2.41 3.87
CA SER A 421 -14.24 -3.33 3.18
C SER A 421 -13.53 -4.12 2.08
N LEU A 422 -12.70 -3.46 1.27
CA LEU A 422 -11.87 -4.10 0.26
C LEU A 422 -10.90 -5.11 0.90
N LEU A 423 -10.19 -4.70 1.95
CA LEU A 423 -9.25 -5.56 2.68
C LEU A 423 -9.94 -6.81 3.22
N SER A 424 -11.13 -6.66 3.84
CA SER A 424 -11.95 -7.78 4.30
C SER A 424 -12.39 -8.71 3.16
N THR A 425 -12.69 -8.16 1.99
CA THR A 425 -13.06 -8.93 0.79
C THR A 425 -11.90 -9.75 0.25
N LEU A 426 -10.72 -9.14 0.16
CA LEU A 426 -9.48 -9.81 -0.26
C LEU A 426 -9.06 -10.88 0.76
N ASP A 427 -9.08 -10.56 2.06
CA ASP A 427 -8.74 -11.48 3.14
C ASP A 427 -9.68 -12.69 3.18
N SER A 428 -11.00 -12.46 3.09
CA SER A 428 -11.98 -13.55 3.04
C SER A 428 -11.81 -14.42 1.79
N THR A 429 -11.48 -13.82 0.65
CA THR A 429 -11.25 -14.55 -0.60
C THR A 429 -9.99 -15.42 -0.51
N GLY A 430 -8.89 -14.89 0.03
CA GLY A 430 -7.66 -15.62 0.27
C GLY A 430 -7.83 -16.78 1.27
N ALA A 431 -8.45 -16.52 2.42
CA ALA A 431 -8.68 -17.54 3.44
C ALA A 431 -9.56 -18.69 2.94
N LYS A 432 -10.66 -18.39 2.22
CA LYS A 432 -11.54 -19.42 1.63
C LYS A 432 -10.81 -20.25 0.59
N ALA A 433 -10.03 -19.62 -0.29
CA ALA A 433 -9.27 -20.34 -1.30
C ALA A 433 -8.24 -21.30 -0.69
N LEU A 434 -7.58 -20.92 0.41
CA LEU A 434 -6.65 -21.78 1.14
C LEU A 434 -7.36 -23.01 1.76
N GLU A 435 -8.52 -22.81 2.39
CA GLU A 435 -9.31 -23.91 2.95
C GLU A 435 -9.87 -24.83 1.85
N GLU A 436 -10.38 -24.26 0.76
CA GLU A 436 -10.85 -25.02 -0.41
C GLU A 436 -9.72 -25.85 -1.06
N PHE A 437 -8.49 -25.31 -1.14
CA PHE A 437 -7.32 -26.04 -1.63
C PHE A 437 -6.99 -27.28 -0.78
N THR A 438 -7.14 -27.17 0.54
CA THR A 438 -6.98 -28.34 1.43
C THR A 438 -8.04 -29.40 1.13
N GLY A 439 -9.28 -28.95 0.89
CA GLY A 439 -10.39 -29.80 0.45
C GLY A 439 -10.15 -30.46 -0.90
N SER A 440 -9.60 -29.75 -1.88
CA SER A 440 -9.35 -30.30 -3.21
C SER A 440 -8.26 -31.37 -3.21
N ILE A 441 -7.19 -31.19 -2.42
CA ILE A 441 -6.16 -32.21 -2.26
C ILE A 441 -6.73 -33.47 -1.61
N ARG A 442 -7.57 -33.32 -0.56
CA ARG A 442 -8.16 -34.46 0.14
C ARG A 442 -9.03 -35.31 -0.79
N HIS A 443 -9.81 -34.67 -1.66
CA HIS A 443 -10.79 -35.32 -2.54
C HIS A 443 -10.32 -35.49 -3.99
N ASP A 444 -9.02 -35.32 -4.27
CA ASP A 444 -8.48 -35.52 -5.61
C ASP A 444 -8.74 -36.98 -6.09
N PRO A 445 -9.35 -37.17 -7.28
CA PRO A 445 -9.89 -38.46 -7.69
C PRO A 445 -8.82 -39.53 -7.90
N ASP A 446 -8.99 -40.68 -7.26
CA ASP A 446 -8.16 -41.89 -7.30
C ASP A 446 -8.39 -42.75 -8.57
N LYS A 447 -8.69 -42.11 -9.70
CA LYS A 447 -8.89 -42.85 -10.96
C LYS A 447 -7.59 -43.50 -11.42
N ALA A 448 -7.64 -44.80 -11.71
CA ALA A 448 -6.50 -45.55 -12.25
C ALA A 448 -5.91 -44.96 -13.55
N SER A 449 -6.68 -44.18 -14.31
CA SER A 449 -6.20 -43.45 -15.50
C SER A 449 -5.20 -42.33 -15.17
N ASN A 450 -5.25 -41.80 -13.95
CA ASN A 450 -4.44 -40.69 -13.48
C ASN A 450 -3.24 -41.16 -12.65
N MET A 451 -3.11 -42.47 -12.42
CA MET A 451 -2.02 -43.06 -11.65
C MET A 451 -0.81 -43.37 -12.55
N PRO A 452 0.41 -42.97 -12.16
CA PRO A 452 1.61 -43.33 -12.91
C PRO A 452 1.82 -44.84 -12.92
N ARG A 453 2.03 -45.45 -14.09
CA ARG A 453 2.12 -46.92 -14.21
C ARG A 453 3.37 -47.51 -13.57
N ASP A 454 4.40 -46.70 -13.41
CA ASP A 454 5.73 -47.03 -12.91
C ASP A 454 5.92 -46.67 -11.42
N GLY A 455 4.92 -46.05 -10.79
CA GLY A 455 4.97 -45.63 -9.39
C GLY A 455 5.85 -44.40 -9.13
N THR A 456 6.13 -43.57 -10.16
CA THR A 456 6.85 -42.29 -9.96
C THR A 456 6.06 -41.29 -9.07
N VAL A 457 6.66 -40.14 -8.79
CA VAL A 457 6.04 -39.05 -8.02
C VAL A 457 4.77 -38.57 -8.73
N HIS A 458 3.68 -38.41 -7.98
CA HIS A 458 2.40 -37.96 -8.51
C HIS A 458 2.39 -36.44 -8.73
N GLU A 459 1.76 -35.97 -9.81
CA GLU A 459 1.67 -34.53 -10.14
C GLU A 459 1.06 -33.70 -8.98
N LEU A 460 0.04 -34.24 -8.31
CA LEU A 460 -0.56 -33.64 -7.11
C LEU A 460 0.48 -33.31 -6.02
N THR A 461 1.46 -34.18 -5.79
CA THR A 461 2.52 -33.95 -4.81
C THR A 461 3.41 -32.80 -5.24
N ASN A 462 3.78 -32.75 -6.53
CA ASN A 462 4.57 -31.66 -7.07
C ASN A 462 3.84 -30.31 -6.96
N HIS A 463 2.59 -30.24 -7.45
CA HIS A 463 1.78 -29.01 -7.40
C HIS A 463 1.55 -28.53 -5.96
N THR A 464 1.31 -29.44 -5.01
CA THR A 464 1.14 -29.09 -3.60
C THR A 464 2.41 -28.47 -3.04
N ILE A 465 3.57 -29.07 -3.29
CA ILE A 465 4.86 -28.57 -2.78
C ILE A 465 5.22 -27.21 -3.40
N ILE A 466 4.98 -27.02 -4.70
CA ILE A 466 5.19 -25.72 -5.36
C ILE A 466 4.32 -24.65 -4.71
N PHE A 467 3.02 -24.92 -4.54
CA PHE A 467 2.10 -23.98 -3.91
C PHE A 467 2.50 -23.63 -2.48
N LEU A 468 2.86 -24.63 -1.66
CA LEU A 468 3.32 -24.39 -0.30
C LEU A 468 4.62 -23.55 -0.27
N THR A 469 5.52 -23.79 -1.21
CA THR A 469 6.77 -23.02 -1.32
C THR A 469 6.50 -21.57 -1.70
N GLN A 470 5.59 -21.30 -2.64
CA GLN A 470 5.18 -19.93 -2.99
C GLN A 470 4.46 -19.23 -1.83
N LEU A 471 3.67 -19.97 -1.05
CA LEU A 471 2.97 -19.44 0.13
C LEU A 471 3.94 -19.02 1.26
N LEU A 472 5.15 -19.59 1.31
CA LEU A 472 6.15 -19.29 2.33
C LEU A 472 6.53 -17.80 2.35
N ASP A 473 6.69 -17.19 1.17
CA ASP A 473 7.04 -15.76 1.03
C ASP A 473 5.95 -14.81 1.58
N TYR A 474 4.73 -15.33 1.71
CA TYR A 474 3.55 -14.62 2.19
C TYR A 474 3.01 -15.19 3.51
N ALA A 475 3.82 -15.93 4.28
CA ALA A 475 3.37 -16.61 5.49
C ALA A 475 2.71 -15.67 6.52
N GLU A 476 3.23 -14.45 6.70
CA GLU A 476 2.62 -13.49 7.61
C GLU A 476 1.26 -13.00 7.09
N THR A 477 1.18 -12.66 5.80
CA THR A 477 -0.05 -12.19 5.15
C THR A 477 -1.14 -13.26 5.18
N ALA A 478 -0.81 -14.48 4.74
CA ALA A 478 -1.71 -15.62 4.72
C ALA A 478 -2.12 -16.06 6.13
N GLY A 479 -1.19 -16.01 7.09
CA GLY A 479 -1.48 -16.30 8.49
C GLY A 479 -2.51 -15.35 9.08
N ALA A 480 -2.35 -14.05 8.85
CA ALA A 480 -3.32 -13.05 9.27
C ALA A 480 -4.69 -13.27 8.60
N MET A 481 -4.74 -13.60 7.31
CA MET A 481 -6.01 -13.95 6.64
C MET A 481 -6.72 -15.13 7.31
N LEU A 482 -5.97 -16.21 7.57
CA LEU A 482 -6.50 -17.42 8.21
C LEU A 482 -6.95 -17.16 9.65
N LEU A 483 -6.26 -16.28 10.38
CA LEU A 483 -6.66 -15.89 11.74
C LEU A 483 -7.91 -15.00 11.73
N MET A 484 -8.03 -14.07 10.79
CA MET A 484 -9.15 -13.13 10.72
C MET A 484 -10.44 -13.74 10.16
N HIS A 485 -10.32 -14.65 9.20
CA HIS A 485 -11.45 -15.19 8.43
C HIS A 485 -11.55 -16.73 8.42
N GLY A 486 -10.74 -17.42 9.22
CA GLY A 486 -10.88 -18.86 9.44
C GLY A 486 -12.05 -19.23 10.36
N GLU A 487 -12.16 -20.52 10.70
CA GLU A 487 -13.24 -21.07 11.53
C GLU A 487 -13.34 -20.42 12.93
N GLN A 488 -12.21 -19.96 13.48
CA GLN A 488 -12.11 -19.21 14.72
C GLN A 488 -11.52 -17.83 14.45
N ALA A 489 -12.39 -16.86 14.13
CA ALA A 489 -11.98 -15.50 13.84
C ALA A 489 -11.33 -14.84 15.09
N THR A 490 -10.08 -14.45 14.93
CA THR A 490 -9.27 -13.78 15.95
C THR A 490 -9.34 -12.27 15.73
N PRO A 491 -9.62 -11.45 16.77
CA PRO A 491 -9.62 -10.00 16.64
C PRO A 491 -8.27 -9.47 16.15
N SER A 492 -8.29 -8.48 15.25
CA SER A 492 -7.07 -7.92 14.64
C SER A 492 -6.01 -7.45 15.65
N ALA A 493 -6.45 -6.92 16.80
CA ALA A 493 -5.57 -6.42 17.87
C ALA A 493 -4.74 -7.54 18.56
N SER A 494 -5.11 -8.80 18.40
CA SER A 494 -4.42 -9.95 19.00
C SER A 494 -3.52 -10.72 18.00
N ILE A 495 -3.44 -10.25 16.76
CA ILE A 495 -2.65 -10.89 15.71
C ILE A 495 -1.20 -10.41 15.81
N THR A 496 -0.29 -11.35 15.99
CA THR A 496 1.16 -11.10 16.00
C THR A 496 1.81 -11.79 14.81
N ALA A 497 2.98 -11.29 14.36
CA ALA A 497 3.72 -11.92 13.27
C ALA A 497 4.04 -13.39 13.56
N ASP A 498 4.45 -13.71 14.79
CA ASP A 498 4.70 -15.08 15.24
C ASP A 498 3.42 -15.93 15.20
N GLY A 499 2.29 -15.37 15.65
CA GLY A 499 0.98 -16.02 15.58
C GLY A 499 0.56 -16.33 14.14
N CYS A 500 0.79 -15.41 13.21
CA CYS A 500 0.54 -15.63 11.78
C CYS A 500 1.38 -16.78 11.22
N ARG A 501 2.69 -16.77 11.50
CA ARG A 501 3.62 -17.82 11.03
C ARG A 501 3.26 -19.18 11.61
N MET A 502 2.89 -19.24 12.89
CA MET A 502 2.37 -20.47 13.51
C MET A 502 1.08 -20.94 12.85
N LYS A 503 0.15 -20.05 12.51
CA LYS A 503 -1.11 -20.42 11.86
C LYS A 503 -0.89 -20.96 10.44
N VAL A 504 0.06 -20.39 9.70
CA VAL A 504 0.45 -20.96 8.39
C VAL A 504 1.13 -22.30 8.56
N ALA A 505 1.98 -22.49 9.56
CA ALA A 505 2.59 -23.79 9.84
C ALA A 505 1.55 -24.88 10.16
N ASP A 506 0.52 -24.55 10.95
CA ASP A 506 -0.66 -25.40 11.18
C ASP A 506 -1.36 -25.76 9.86
N TYR A 507 -1.70 -24.75 9.05
CA TYR A 507 -2.34 -24.93 7.75
C TYR A 507 -1.52 -25.83 6.81
N MET A 508 -0.23 -25.55 6.63
CA MET A 508 0.65 -26.35 5.78
C MET A 508 0.76 -27.80 6.27
N THR A 509 0.78 -28.02 7.59
CA THR A 509 0.75 -29.37 8.18
C THR A 509 -0.56 -30.10 7.83
N ARG A 510 -1.71 -29.41 7.88
CA ARG A 510 -3.02 -29.97 7.47
C ARG A 510 -3.04 -30.34 5.98
N VAL A 511 -2.49 -29.48 5.12
CA VAL A 511 -2.36 -29.74 3.67
C VAL A 511 -1.49 -30.98 3.41
N LEU A 512 -0.31 -31.06 4.04
CA LEU A 512 0.59 -32.20 3.91
C LEU A 512 -0.03 -33.51 4.42
N SER A 513 -0.80 -33.44 5.50
CA SER A 513 -1.55 -34.59 6.04
C SER A 513 -2.66 -35.05 5.09
N ALA A 514 -3.40 -34.10 4.49
CA ALA A 514 -4.40 -34.40 3.47
C ALA A 514 -3.79 -35.04 2.23
N LEU A 515 -2.64 -34.53 1.78
CA LEU A 515 -1.87 -35.10 0.68
C LEU A 515 -1.42 -36.54 1.00
N GLY A 516 -0.85 -36.76 2.19
CA GLY A 516 -0.39 -38.09 2.63
C GLY A 516 -1.52 -39.13 2.65
N LEU A 517 -2.70 -38.76 3.18
CA LEU A 517 -3.89 -39.62 3.18
C LEU A 517 -4.36 -39.92 1.75
N ASN A 518 -4.45 -38.90 0.90
CA ASN A 518 -4.90 -39.06 -0.47
C ASN A 518 -3.93 -39.95 -1.29
N LEU A 519 -2.61 -39.75 -1.14
CA LEU A 519 -1.59 -40.62 -1.74
C LEU A 519 -1.70 -42.07 -1.27
N SER A 520 -2.00 -42.28 0.01
CA SER A 520 -2.18 -43.64 0.56
C SER A 520 -3.38 -44.34 -0.08
N ASN A 521 -4.51 -43.63 -0.23
CA ASN A 521 -5.69 -44.16 -0.94
C ASN A 521 -5.38 -44.44 -2.42
N LYS A 522 -4.65 -43.54 -3.07
CA LYS A 522 -4.19 -43.74 -4.46
C LYS A 522 -3.27 -44.95 -4.61
N ALA A 523 -2.38 -45.21 -3.65
CA ALA A 523 -1.49 -46.36 -3.69
C ALA A 523 -2.26 -47.69 -3.70
N GLU A 524 -3.41 -47.76 -3.03
CA GLU A 524 -4.26 -48.97 -3.00
C GLU A 524 -4.85 -49.34 -4.37
N THR A 525 -4.88 -48.40 -5.33
CA THR A 525 -5.37 -48.65 -6.69
C THR A 525 -4.45 -49.54 -7.53
N TYR A 526 -3.17 -49.68 -7.12
CA TYR A 526 -2.25 -50.57 -7.82
C TYR A 526 -2.55 -52.03 -7.50
N ASN A 527 -2.63 -52.85 -8.56
CA ASN A 527 -2.80 -54.30 -8.45
C ASN A 527 -1.57 -55.00 -7.88
N ASP A 528 -0.37 -54.46 -8.13
CA ASP A 528 0.89 -55.02 -7.65
C ASP A 528 1.20 -54.53 -6.23
N PRO A 529 1.20 -55.41 -5.21
CA PRO A 529 1.50 -55.03 -3.84
C PRO A 529 2.92 -54.49 -3.64
N GLY A 530 3.87 -54.84 -4.52
CA GLY A 530 5.24 -54.34 -4.47
C GLY A 530 5.39 -52.93 -5.02
N LEU A 531 4.47 -52.47 -5.88
CA LEU A 531 4.50 -51.13 -6.48
C LEU A 531 3.93 -50.07 -5.53
N ARG A 532 2.94 -50.43 -4.70
CA ARG A 532 2.33 -49.53 -3.70
C ARG A 532 3.36 -48.85 -2.79
N PRO A 533 4.26 -49.59 -2.10
CA PRO A 533 5.27 -48.97 -1.24
C PRO A 533 6.31 -48.17 -2.03
N ILE A 534 6.61 -48.53 -3.29
CA ILE A 534 7.52 -47.74 -4.14
C ILE A 534 6.91 -46.38 -4.50
N PHE A 535 5.64 -46.36 -4.87
CA PHE A 535 4.91 -45.12 -5.11
C PHE A 535 4.90 -44.22 -3.86
N MET A 536 4.54 -44.77 -2.70
CA MET A 536 4.55 -44.01 -1.45
C MET A 536 5.95 -43.51 -1.08
N LEU A 537 6.97 -44.36 -1.25
CA LEU A 537 8.38 -44.04 -1.00
C LEU A 537 8.85 -42.87 -1.86
N ASN A 538 8.55 -42.87 -3.16
CA ASN A 538 8.92 -41.79 -4.08
C ASN A 538 8.29 -40.46 -3.66
N ASN A 539 6.99 -40.45 -3.34
CA ASN A 539 6.28 -39.22 -2.97
C ASN A 539 6.74 -38.70 -1.59
N PHE A 540 6.91 -39.57 -0.59
CA PHE A 540 7.40 -39.15 0.73
C PHE A 540 8.85 -38.66 0.69
N ASN A 541 9.72 -39.30 -0.09
CA ASN A 541 11.08 -38.83 -0.27
C ASN A 541 11.12 -37.46 -0.97
N TYR A 542 10.29 -37.28 -2.00
CA TYR A 542 10.15 -35.98 -2.68
C TYR A 542 9.69 -34.88 -1.71
N ILE A 543 8.64 -35.13 -0.92
CA ILE A 543 8.16 -34.19 0.11
C ILE A 543 9.28 -33.88 1.09
N LEU A 544 9.94 -34.89 1.67
CA LEU A 544 10.99 -34.71 2.65
C LEU A 544 12.17 -33.88 2.10
N LYS A 545 12.59 -34.15 0.86
CA LYS A 545 13.67 -33.42 0.20
C LYS A 545 13.26 -31.98 -0.11
N ALA A 546 12.03 -31.76 -0.55
CA ALA A 546 11.49 -30.42 -0.76
C ALA A 546 11.44 -29.62 0.55
N LEU A 547 10.89 -30.20 1.63
CA LEU A 547 10.83 -29.55 2.95
C LEU A 547 12.21 -29.09 3.44
N LYS A 548 13.25 -29.92 3.24
CA LYS A 548 14.63 -29.61 3.62
C LYS A 548 15.30 -28.56 2.74
N THR A 549 14.88 -28.40 1.49
CA THR A 549 15.58 -27.54 0.51
C THR A 549 14.95 -26.18 0.32
N THR A 550 13.64 -26.03 0.54
CA THR A 550 12.89 -24.78 0.30
C THR A 550 12.72 -23.90 1.53
N GLY A 551 13.17 -24.33 2.71
CA GLY A 551 12.97 -23.62 3.98
C GLY A 551 11.61 -23.90 4.65
N LEU A 552 10.73 -24.67 4.01
CA LEU A 552 9.43 -25.07 4.59
C LEU A 552 9.58 -25.82 5.91
N LEU A 553 10.64 -26.62 6.07
CA LEU A 553 10.89 -27.36 7.31
C LEU A 553 11.04 -26.42 8.52
N GLU A 554 11.75 -25.29 8.37
CA GLU A 554 11.96 -24.34 9.46
C GLU A 554 10.63 -23.74 9.96
N LEU A 555 9.72 -23.42 9.03
CA LEU A 555 8.39 -22.92 9.36
C LEU A 555 7.54 -24.00 10.03
N LEU A 556 7.51 -25.22 9.50
CA LEU A 556 6.70 -26.32 10.04
C LEU A 556 7.14 -26.72 11.46
N LEU A 557 8.43 -26.64 11.76
CA LEU A 557 8.97 -26.93 13.10
C LEU A 557 8.45 -25.97 14.19
N LEU A 558 7.93 -24.80 13.82
CA LEU A 558 7.25 -23.89 14.77
C LEU A 558 5.96 -24.51 15.33
N TRP A 559 5.29 -25.35 14.54
CA TRP A 559 4.02 -25.99 14.90
C TRP A 559 4.21 -27.46 15.30
N ASN A 560 4.92 -28.23 14.48
CA ASN A 560 5.16 -29.65 14.70
C ASN A 560 6.65 -29.99 14.66
N ARG A 561 7.24 -30.23 15.83
CA ARG A 561 8.66 -30.55 16.00
C ARG A 561 9.05 -31.92 15.42
N GLU A 562 8.10 -32.81 15.23
CA GLU A 562 8.33 -34.19 14.80
C GLU A 562 8.11 -34.40 13.29
N VAL A 563 7.80 -33.34 12.53
CA VAL A 563 7.47 -33.45 11.09
C VAL A 563 8.58 -34.12 10.28
N ALA A 564 9.84 -33.79 10.53
CA ALA A 564 10.97 -34.42 9.85
C ALA A 564 11.11 -35.90 10.25
N THR A 565 10.98 -36.20 11.55
CA THR A 565 11.05 -37.56 12.08
C THR A 565 9.96 -38.43 11.47
N TYR A 566 8.72 -37.93 11.43
CA TYR A 566 7.57 -38.60 10.82
C TYR A 566 7.84 -39.01 9.37
N TYR A 567 8.29 -38.08 8.51
CA TYR A 567 8.56 -38.42 7.11
C TYR A 567 9.73 -39.39 6.95
N ASN A 568 10.77 -39.33 7.79
CA ASN A 568 11.84 -40.32 7.79
C ASN A 568 11.31 -41.71 8.19
N GLU A 569 10.45 -41.79 9.21
CA GLU A 569 9.81 -43.04 9.63
C GLU A 569 8.90 -43.60 8.55
N GLN A 570 8.13 -42.76 7.86
CA GLN A 570 7.31 -43.18 6.73
C GLN A 570 8.17 -43.76 5.59
N VAL A 571 9.30 -43.11 5.25
CA VAL A 571 10.25 -43.63 4.25
C VAL A 571 10.79 -45.01 4.66
N LEU A 572 11.18 -45.19 5.93
CA LEU A 572 11.66 -46.47 6.45
C LEU A 572 10.57 -47.56 6.44
N GLU A 573 9.35 -47.22 6.81
CA GLU A 573 8.23 -48.17 6.80
C GLU A 573 7.90 -48.62 5.37
N GLN A 574 7.89 -47.71 4.40
CA GLN A 574 7.67 -48.08 3.00
C GLN A 574 8.80 -48.99 2.47
N LYS A 575 10.05 -48.76 2.86
CA LYS A 575 11.16 -49.69 2.55
C LYS A 575 10.94 -51.07 3.17
N ARG A 576 10.47 -51.13 4.42
CA ARG A 576 10.14 -52.38 5.12
C ARG A 576 9.03 -53.13 4.41
N ILE A 577 7.95 -52.46 4.02
CA ILE A 577 6.84 -53.07 3.27
C ILE A 577 7.33 -53.56 1.90
N TYR A 578 8.10 -52.75 1.17
CA TYR A 578 8.68 -53.13 -0.11
C TYR A 578 9.57 -54.39 -0.01
N SER A 579 10.36 -54.53 1.06
CA SER A 579 11.21 -55.71 1.25
C SER A 579 10.43 -57.03 1.30
N GLN A 580 9.13 -57.00 1.63
CA GLN A 580 8.26 -58.17 1.64
C GLN A 580 8.02 -58.73 0.22
N SER A 581 8.24 -57.93 -0.83
CA SER A 581 8.19 -58.39 -2.22
C SER A 581 9.17 -59.53 -2.50
N TRP A 582 10.28 -59.59 -1.75
CA TRP A 582 11.27 -60.66 -1.83
C TRP A 582 10.82 -61.98 -1.19
N SER A 583 9.71 -62.03 -0.46
CA SER A 583 9.29 -63.22 0.31
C SER A 583 9.18 -64.49 -0.55
N LYS A 584 8.67 -64.38 -1.78
CA LYS A 584 8.55 -65.51 -2.72
C LYS A 584 9.90 -66.04 -3.18
N VAL A 585 10.84 -65.12 -3.48
CA VAL A 585 12.23 -65.47 -3.84
C VAL A 585 12.93 -66.12 -2.64
N LEU A 586 12.75 -65.53 -1.46
CA LEU A 586 13.37 -65.96 -0.22
C LEU A 586 12.86 -67.32 0.26
N HIS A 587 11.59 -67.67 0.04
CA HIS A 587 11.01 -68.95 0.42
C HIS A 587 11.85 -70.15 -0.07
N TYR A 588 12.39 -70.08 -1.29
CA TYR A 588 13.18 -71.17 -1.86
C TYR A 588 14.60 -71.29 -1.28
N ILE A 589 15.15 -70.21 -0.71
CA ILE A 589 16.55 -70.16 -0.24
C ILE A 589 16.69 -70.07 1.29
N LEU A 590 15.64 -69.65 2.01
CA LEU A 590 15.63 -69.52 3.47
C LEU A 590 15.27 -70.81 4.21
N GLU A 591 14.45 -71.69 3.63
CA GLU A 591 14.06 -72.95 4.28
C GLU A 591 15.21 -73.98 4.29
N MET A 592 16.31 -73.67 4.98
CA MET A 592 17.45 -74.57 5.19
C MET A 592 17.22 -75.60 6.32
N ASP A 593 16.12 -75.47 7.06
CA ASP A 593 15.86 -76.12 8.36
C ASP A 593 15.22 -77.51 8.30
N LYS A 594 15.14 -78.14 7.13
CA LYS A 594 15.17 -79.61 7.15
C LYS A 594 16.63 -79.99 7.16
N PRO A 595 17.21 -80.42 8.31
CA PRO A 595 18.55 -80.95 8.30
C PRO A 595 18.55 -82.06 7.26
N MET A 596 19.36 -81.89 6.21
CA MET A 596 19.95 -83.04 5.55
C MET A 596 20.60 -83.78 6.72
N SER A 597 19.96 -84.88 7.17
CA SER A 597 20.16 -85.49 8.49
C SER A 597 21.61 -85.29 8.94
N ALA A 598 21.83 -84.59 10.05
CA ALA A 598 23.13 -84.19 10.59
C ALA A 598 24.08 -85.38 10.91
N GLN A 599 23.70 -86.58 10.49
CA GLN A 599 24.41 -87.84 10.61
C GLN A 599 25.29 -88.20 9.41
N ARG A 600 25.46 -87.32 8.40
CA ARG A 600 26.30 -87.61 7.21
C ARG A 600 27.40 -86.59 6.92
N THR A 601 27.65 -85.65 7.83
CA THR A 601 28.76 -84.68 7.71
C THR A 601 30.09 -85.21 8.26
N ALA A 602 30.16 -86.48 8.67
CA ALA A 602 31.38 -87.11 9.20
C ALA A 602 32.06 -88.10 8.23
N GLN A 603 31.80 -88.03 6.92
CA GLN A 603 32.60 -88.75 5.93
C GLN A 603 33.15 -87.76 4.89
N MET A 604 34.41 -87.38 5.10
CA MET A 604 35.31 -86.83 4.07
C MET A 604 35.58 -87.93 3.03
N ASP A 605 34.62 -88.18 2.14
CA ASP A 605 34.91 -88.69 0.81
C ASP A 605 33.75 -88.34 -0.13
N GLY A 606 34.08 -87.97 -1.37
CA GLY A 606 33.27 -87.18 -2.31
C GLY A 606 32.00 -87.81 -2.87
N SER A 607 31.17 -88.50 -2.08
CA SER A 607 29.86 -88.95 -2.53
C SER A 607 28.84 -89.06 -1.39
N VAL A 608 28.35 -87.90 -0.91
CA VAL A 608 27.07 -87.87 -0.20
C VAL A 608 25.98 -88.35 -1.17
N LYS A 609 25.62 -89.64 -1.11
CA LYS A 609 24.51 -90.21 -1.88
C LYS A 609 23.21 -89.59 -1.37
N LEU A 610 22.82 -88.49 -2.01
CA LEU A 610 21.51 -87.86 -1.82
C LEU A 610 20.41 -88.86 -2.13
N LYS A 611 19.32 -88.86 -1.36
CA LYS A 611 18.12 -89.62 -1.71
C LYS A 611 17.43 -88.95 -2.91
N ASP A 612 16.68 -89.70 -3.72
CA ASP A 612 15.93 -89.13 -4.87
C ASP A 612 15.04 -87.96 -4.48
N LYS A 613 14.40 -88.05 -3.31
CA LYS A 613 13.58 -87.00 -2.73
C LYS A 613 14.37 -85.72 -2.40
N GLU A 614 15.61 -85.85 -1.93
CA GLU A 614 16.50 -84.70 -1.62
C GLU A 614 17.02 -84.06 -2.90
N ARG A 615 17.38 -84.89 -3.90
CA ARG A 615 17.76 -84.40 -5.23
C ARG A 615 16.62 -83.62 -5.88
N GLN A 616 15.39 -84.13 -5.79
CA GLN A 616 14.22 -83.47 -6.33
C GLN A 616 13.94 -82.14 -5.60
N ASN A 617 14.00 -82.14 -4.27
CA ASN A 617 13.85 -80.91 -3.48
C ASN A 617 14.88 -79.82 -3.85
N ILE A 618 16.15 -80.18 -4.07
CA ILE A 618 17.18 -79.23 -4.51
C ILE A 618 16.86 -78.68 -5.91
N LYS A 619 16.42 -79.54 -6.84
CA LYS A 619 15.96 -79.11 -8.18
C LYS A 619 14.78 -78.15 -8.10
N ASP A 620 13.80 -78.45 -7.26
CA ASP A 620 12.59 -77.64 -7.09
C ASP A 620 12.94 -76.27 -6.50
N LYS A 621 13.86 -76.21 -5.52
CA LYS A 621 14.35 -74.96 -4.95
C LYS A 621 15.08 -74.08 -5.95
N PHE A 622 16.03 -74.63 -6.71
CA PHE A 622 16.73 -73.87 -7.75
C PHE A 622 15.77 -73.40 -8.85
N THR A 623 14.84 -74.26 -9.28
CA THR A 623 13.85 -73.90 -10.33
C THR A 623 12.90 -72.82 -9.83
N GLY A 624 12.39 -72.96 -8.60
CA GLY A 624 11.52 -71.97 -7.96
C GLY A 624 12.21 -70.64 -7.75
N PHE A 625 13.44 -70.65 -7.22
CA PHE A 625 14.24 -69.43 -7.09
C PHE A 625 14.46 -68.74 -8.44
N ASN A 626 14.89 -69.46 -9.48
CA ASN A 626 15.12 -68.86 -10.81
C ASN A 626 13.84 -68.24 -11.36
N LYS A 627 12.71 -68.93 -11.23
CA LYS A 627 11.41 -68.44 -11.71
C LYS A 627 11.00 -67.16 -10.98
N GLU A 628 11.04 -67.16 -9.65
CA GLU A 628 10.63 -65.98 -8.88
C GLU A 628 11.64 -64.82 -9.01
N LEU A 629 12.94 -65.10 -9.16
CA LEU A 629 13.96 -64.07 -9.42
C LEU A 629 13.78 -63.42 -10.79
N GLU A 630 13.49 -64.21 -11.83
CA GLU A 630 13.21 -63.70 -13.17
C GLU A 630 11.93 -62.85 -13.18
N GLU A 631 10.90 -63.28 -12.46
CA GLU A 631 9.65 -62.55 -12.36
C GLU A 631 9.80 -61.24 -11.60
N ILE A 632 10.47 -61.23 -10.45
CA ILE A 632 10.69 -60.00 -9.69
C ILE A 632 11.59 -59.02 -10.46
N HIS A 633 12.62 -59.50 -11.17
CA HIS A 633 13.45 -58.67 -12.04
C HIS A 633 12.64 -58.09 -13.20
N ARG A 634 11.73 -58.87 -13.81
CA ARG A 634 10.84 -58.39 -14.88
C ARG A 634 9.91 -57.29 -14.40
N ILE A 635 9.29 -57.48 -13.23
CA ILE A 635 8.35 -56.52 -12.63
C ILE A 635 9.08 -55.25 -12.18
N GLN A 636 10.12 -55.38 -11.35
CA GLN A 636 10.77 -54.22 -10.71
C GLN A 636 11.67 -53.41 -11.64
N LYS A 637 12.04 -53.97 -12.80
CA LYS A 637 12.66 -53.18 -13.88
C LYS A 637 11.70 -52.11 -14.42
N ALA A 638 10.39 -52.35 -14.36
CA ALA A 638 9.37 -51.40 -14.82
C ALA A 638 9.03 -50.31 -13.79
N TYR A 639 9.56 -50.41 -12.56
CA TYR A 639 9.35 -49.39 -11.53
C TYR A 639 10.25 -48.19 -11.79
N ALA A 640 9.77 -47.01 -11.42
CA ALA A 640 10.52 -45.76 -11.49
C ALA A 640 10.93 -45.32 -10.09
N ILE A 641 12.20 -44.93 -9.92
CA ILE A 641 12.68 -44.18 -8.75
C ILE A 641 13.44 -42.97 -9.29
N PRO A 642 12.79 -41.79 -9.33
CA PRO A 642 13.37 -40.60 -9.94
C PRO A 642 14.58 -40.07 -9.17
N ASP A 643 14.56 -40.18 -7.84
CA ASP A 643 15.67 -39.72 -7.00
C ASP A 643 16.86 -40.68 -7.09
N PRO A 644 18.03 -40.23 -7.59
CA PRO A 644 19.15 -41.13 -7.85
C PRO A 644 19.79 -41.66 -6.56
N GLU A 645 19.79 -40.87 -5.49
CA GLU A 645 20.36 -41.25 -4.19
C GLU A 645 19.51 -42.37 -3.57
N LEU A 646 18.18 -42.19 -3.54
CA LEU A 646 17.24 -43.20 -3.09
C LEU A 646 17.31 -44.48 -3.93
N ARG A 647 17.40 -44.34 -5.26
CA ARG A 647 17.52 -45.49 -6.17
C ARG A 647 18.77 -46.32 -5.89
N GLN A 648 19.92 -45.67 -5.79
CA GLN A 648 21.19 -46.34 -5.49
C GLN A 648 21.16 -46.99 -4.11
N GLN A 649 20.62 -46.30 -3.11
CA GLN A 649 20.47 -46.83 -1.77
C GLN A 649 19.58 -48.08 -1.75
N LEU A 650 18.44 -48.08 -2.44
CA LEU A 650 17.53 -49.22 -2.47
C LEU A 650 18.12 -50.42 -3.23
N ILE A 651 18.87 -50.18 -4.30
CA ILE A 651 19.62 -51.24 -5.00
C ILE A 651 20.65 -51.87 -4.08
N LEU A 652 21.38 -51.07 -3.31
CA LEU A 652 22.36 -51.57 -2.33
C LEU A 652 21.67 -52.39 -1.23
N GLU A 653 20.59 -51.86 -0.64
CA GLU A 653 19.81 -52.55 0.39
C GLU A 653 19.26 -53.90 -0.13
N ASN A 654 18.77 -53.94 -1.37
CA ASN A 654 18.33 -55.18 -2.02
C ASN A 654 19.46 -56.21 -2.18
N LYS A 655 20.67 -55.76 -2.55
CA LYS A 655 21.86 -56.62 -2.66
C LYS A 655 22.25 -57.19 -1.31
N GLU A 656 22.31 -56.35 -0.28
CA GLU A 656 22.63 -56.76 1.09
C GLU A 656 21.58 -57.72 1.66
N PHE A 657 20.32 -57.54 1.27
CA PHE A 657 19.23 -58.41 1.68
C PHE A 657 19.27 -59.78 1.00
N LEU A 658 19.50 -59.85 -0.31
CA LEU A 658 19.40 -61.10 -1.08
C LEU A 658 20.72 -61.87 -1.19
N LEU A 659 21.83 -61.20 -1.51
CA LEU A 659 23.08 -61.87 -1.92
C LEU A 659 23.69 -62.76 -0.84
N PRO A 660 23.77 -62.38 0.45
CA PRO A 660 24.34 -63.26 1.47
C PRO A 660 23.57 -64.58 1.60
N ARG A 661 22.24 -64.50 1.57
CA ARG A 661 21.33 -65.67 1.65
C ARG A 661 21.46 -66.55 0.42
N TYR A 662 21.55 -65.94 -0.76
CA TYR A 662 21.74 -66.67 -2.01
C TYR A 662 23.10 -67.34 -2.08
N ARG A 663 24.19 -66.68 -1.68
CA ARG A 663 25.55 -67.26 -1.63
C ARG A 663 25.58 -68.49 -0.73
N MET A 664 25.03 -68.40 0.48
CA MET A 664 24.92 -69.55 1.38
C MET A 664 24.16 -70.73 0.77
N PHE A 665 23.04 -70.46 0.09
CA PHE A 665 22.26 -71.47 -0.61
C PHE A 665 23.02 -72.08 -1.80
N HIS A 666 23.60 -71.23 -2.64
CA HIS A 666 24.36 -71.62 -3.81
C HIS A 666 25.57 -72.48 -3.43
N ASP A 667 26.39 -72.06 -2.46
CA ASP A 667 27.61 -72.77 -2.09
C ASP A 667 27.32 -74.13 -1.46
N LYS A 668 26.24 -74.22 -0.65
CA LYS A 668 25.82 -75.46 0.02
C LYS A 668 25.31 -76.52 -0.95
N TYR A 669 24.57 -76.14 -1.98
CA TYR A 669 23.88 -77.10 -2.87
C TYR A 669 24.48 -77.22 -4.27
N SER A 670 25.23 -76.22 -4.74
CA SER A 670 25.81 -76.25 -6.09
C SER A 670 26.84 -77.37 -6.22
N THR A 671 27.64 -77.64 -5.19
CA THR A 671 28.70 -78.66 -5.18
C THR A 671 28.18 -80.10 -5.07
N LEU A 672 26.90 -80.31 -4.79
CA LEU A 672 26.31 -81.64 -4.61
C LEU A 672 25.91 -82.28 -5.95
N ASN A 673 26.06 -83.60 -6.05
CA ASN A 673 25.67 -84.39 -7.23
C ASN A 673 24.16 -84.69 -7.26
N PHE A 674 23.33 -83.66 -7.43
CA PHE A 674 21.86 -83.79 -7.42
C PHE A 674 21.24 -83.96 -8.82
N THR A 675 21.97 -83.71 -9.91
CA THR A 675 21.46 -83.77 -11.29
C THR A 675 22.58 -84.03 -12.30
N LYS A 676 22.25 -84.63 -13.45
CA LYS A 676 23.16 -84.76 -14.60
C LYS A 676 23.24 -83.47 -15.44
N ASN A 677 22.20 -82.63 -15.39
CA ASN A 677 22.10 -81.38 -16.16
C ASN A 677 22.17 -80.16 -15.23
N ARG A 678 23.35 -79.83 -14.72
CA ARG A 678 23.53 -78.79 -13.69
C ARG A 678 23.19 -77.38 -14.17
N GLN A 679 23.54 -77.04 -15.41
CA GLN A 679 23.24 -75.74 -16.02
C GLN A 679 21.74 -75.42 -16.12
N LYS A 680 20.88 -76.45 -16.15
CA LYS A 680 19.43 -76.27 -16.18
C LYS A 680 18.88 -75.70 -14.86
N TYR A 681 19.52 -76.02 -13.73
CA TYR A 681 19.04 -75.69 -12.39
C TYR A 681 19.85 -74.55 -11.76
N VAL A 682 21.18 -74.64 -11.81
CA VAL A 682 22.08 -73.57 -11.33
C VAL A 682 22.34 -72.61 -12.49
N LYS A 683 21.34 -71.76 -12.79
CA LYS A 683 21.35 -70.85 -13.94
C LYS A 683 22.13 -69.56 -13.69
N TYR A 684 22.10 -69.07 -12.46
CA TYR A 684 22.72 -67.81 -12.05
C TYR A 684 23.82 -68.09 -11.02
N ASP A 685 24.93 -67.36 -11.11
CA ASP A 685 25.91 -67.24 -10.02
C ASP A 685 25.63 -65.96 -9.22
N ALA A 686 26.33 -65.76 -8.11
CA ALA A 686 26.13 -64.58 -7.27
C ALA A 686 26.39 -63.26 -8.04
N ASP A 687 27.32 -63.26 -9.00
CA ASP A 687 27.62 -62.08 -9.81
C ASP A 687 26.55 -61.81 -10.86
N ALA A 688 25.94 -62.84 -11.45
CA ALA A 688 24.80 -62.70 -12.35
C ALA A 688 23.58 -62.15 -11.62
N VAL A 689 23.28 -62.64 -10.41
CA VAL A 689 22.21 -62.06 -9.56
C VAL A 689 22.53 -60.59 -9.25
N THR A 690 23.78 -60.26 -8.92
CA THR A 690 24.20 -58.86 -8.71
C THR A 690 23.92 -57.99 -9.93
N ARG A 691 24.33 -58.42 -11.14
CA ARG A 691 24.09 -57.70 -12.40
C ARG A 691 22.60 -57.56 -12.75
N MET A 692 21.75 -58.47 -12.28
CA MET A 692 20.30 -58.33 -12.43
C MET A 692 19.75 -57.24 -11.50
N LEU A 693 20.18 -57.22 -10.23
CA LEU A 693 19.77 -56.20 -9.27
C LEU A 693 20.22 -54.78 -9.67
N ASP A 694 21.37 -54.66 -10.33
CA ASP A 694 21.86 -53.38 -10.87
C ASP A 694 20.93 -52.74 -11.91
N LYS A 695 20.06 -53.53 -12.54
CA LYS A 695 19.10 -53.09 -13.56
C LYS A 695 17.70 -52.83 -13.00
N PHE A 696 17.56 -52.81 -11.68
CA PHE A 696 16.27 -52.48 -11.05
C PHE A 696 16.00 -50.98 -11.15
N PHE A 697 14.72 -50.63 -11.19
CA PHE A 697 14.24 -49.25 -11.22
C PHE A 697 14.71 -48.42 -12.43
N ASP A 698 15.05 -49.13 -13.52
CA ASP A 698 15.65 -48.57 -14.74
C ASP A 698 14.59 -48.03 -15.72
N ALA A 699 13.31 -47.98 -15.33
CA ALA A 699 12.24 -47.43 -16.16
C ALA A 699 12.39 -45.92 -16.44
N SER A 700 13.26 -45.25 -15.67
CA SER A 700 13.53 -43.81 -15.72
C SER A 700 14.91 -43.44 -16.28
N ALA A 701 15.70 -44.41 -16.75
CA ALA A 701 17.05 -44.19 -17.28
C ALA A 701 17.09 -44.03 -18.81
#